data_AF-A0AAV1LB68-F1
#
_entry.id   AF-A0AAV1LB68-F1
#
_cell.length_a   1.000
_cell.length_b   1.000
_cell.length_c   1.000
_cell.angle_alpha   90.00
_cell.angle_beta   90.00
_cell.angle_gamma   90.00
#
_symmetry.space_group_name_H-M   'P 1'
#
loop_
_entity.id
_entity.type
_entity.pdbx_description
1 polymer ?
#
loop_
_entity_poly.entity_id
_entity_poly.type
_entity_poly.pdbx_seq_one_letter_code
_entity_poly.pdbx_strand_id
1 'polypeptide(L)'
;MEIEESIKTNPKCYKCHLRLMGALNIEYNTSSSTFILWNKYEIFVYENLTFGSACKVFVPEFQIYHLISSNNFIVCLDYTGNVHTISMKFKHTTQKYVKANFLPREQLVLICVPYTADKVLCLKLEQNIYYLCIHNFNSEFELVKKVKIVSNVEFSQYDMKLQKLCILKCHKIPLHQLENVIQLFNINKNIWKDYSLIIISFDRRNLFGCLYSSKMTEDEISLIKLYTTPSEICDIKITEENQLLQIIIGLIAGTLIRLTVGSSCKATDIVHLNAAISKCAAFNDTIIYTDGVSMWKSENTFVADIKFQQLVVWQVKDFVRFGDQILCTTFTNLIYLLMLDDETSYLKTSVNEYCEAGNVLDNSGYLYKILEEVDRNDKLAKKIKEESNYITALSLSNRPDILDKVIGYSVVVYEKYEEVLKEGVELTLTENINEYFVNNLFYFLIKINVSFEKQKISDVLLQVLKDLMIHVTMLSGQKVIKTTSIKVLDELKNFNILVPLSSRIINSTVDVNIKIVKRIPGAFAEEQVLWTIMHQKQISLNSEHFIKSKVITKNIIFLKEPEYSVEDTIHHVSYNHNKHLFKFTDISNLRQLDEWSFYMKLPKNYEEAFKNETFYKQKFSYNKATQLLQENTSEEFIKGLNNISFETGNNKVKIEVINDGFLSTSLKITSKDMKIGLDLRNFYSDLTYNNFKEYRPGKEFVRYTLYTTVENFQKAVKQSITEGFKNERLKVLLEQFQRDVFCALPL
;
A
#
# COMPACT_ATOMS: atom_id res chain seq x y z
N MET A 1 -27.36 -37.66 49.77
CA MET A 1 -27.12 -38.98 49.18
C MET A 1 -25.76 -38.89 48.51
N GLU A 2 -24.84 -39.70 49.01
CA GLU A 2 -23.41 -39.69 48.73
C GLU A 2 -23.16 -39.81 47.22
N ILE A 3 -22.31 -38.93 46.69
CA ILE A 3 -21.72 -39.14 45.36
C ILE A 3 -20.41 -39.87 45.64
N GLU A 4 -20.43 -41.16 45.33
CA GLU A 4 -19.28 -42.06 45.41
C GLU A 4 -18.09 -41.53 44.61
N GLU A 5 -16.93 -41.53 45.28
CA GLU A 5 -15.62 -41.52 44.67
C GLU A 5 -15.41 -42.80 43.84
N SER A 6 -15.32 -42.69 42.50
CA SER A 6 -14.33 -43.45 41.71
C SER A 6 -14.47 -43.19 40.21
N ILE A 7 -13.59 -42.35 39.67
CA ILE A 7 -12.68 -42.56 38.53
C ILE A 7 -12.13 -41.16 38.20
N LYS A 8 -10.90 -40.89 38.60
CA LYS A 8 -10.20 -39.62 38.33
C LYS A 8 -9.97 -39.51 36.82
N THR A 9 -10.81 -38.74 36.12
CA THR A 9 -10.56 -38.37 34.74
C THR A 9 -9.38 -37.38 34.67
N ASN A 10 -8.19 -37.87 34.33
CA ASN A 10 -7.21 -37.05 33.61
C ASN A 10 -7.58 -37.15 32.12
N PRO A 11 -7.35 -36.13 31.27
CA PRO A 11 -6.70 -34.85 31.50
C PRO A 11 -7.55 -33.86 32.33
N LYS A 12 -6.92 -33.07 33.21
CA LYS A 12 -7.62 -32.00 33.94
C LYS A 12 -7.45 -30.67 33.20
N CYS A 13 -8.56 -29.98 32.95
CA CYS A 13 -8.57 -28.66 32.33
C CYS A 13 -9.16 -27.64 33.31
N TYR A 14 -8.42 -26.54 33.52
CA TYR A 14 -8.83 -25.43 34.35
C TYR A 14 -8.95 -24.17 33.49
N LYS A 15 -10.03 -23.42 33.69
CA LYS A 15 -10.13 -22.07 33.14
C LYS A 15 -9.62 -21.09 34.19
N CYS A 16 -8.73 -20.18 33.80
CA CYS A 16 -8.30 -19.13 34.73
C CYS A 16 -9.52 -18.30 35.16
N HIS A 17 -9.73 -18.18 36.47
CA HIS A 17 -10.85 -17.46 37.08
C HIS A 17 -10.68 -15.93 37.03
N LEU A 18 -9.46 -15.46 36.72
CA LEU A 18 -9.12 -14.04 36.64
C LEU A 18 -9.24 -13.56 35.19
N ARG A 19 -9.61 -12.29 35.01
CA ARG A 19 -9.59 -11.63 33.70
C ARG A 19 -8.14 -11.36 33.32
N LEU A 20 -7.65 -12.05 32.30
CA LEU A 20 -6.25 -11.97 31.86
C LEU A 20 -6.06 -10.88 30.81
N MET A 21 -4.94 -10.14 30.90
CA MET A 21 -4.53 -9.16 29.88
C MET A 21 -3.80 -9.78 28.68
N GLY A 22 -3.53 -11.09 28.71
CA GLY A 22 -2.88 -11.82 27.63
C GLY A 22 -2.62 -13.29 27.98
N ALA A 23 -2.20 -14.06 26.98
CA ALA A 23 -1.88 -15.48 27.13
C ALA A 23 -0.70 -15.69 28.10
N LEU A 24 -0.81 -16.72 28.93
CA LEU A 24 0.11 -16.98 30.04
C LEU A 24 1.28 -17.87 29.61
N ASN A 25 2.49 -17.46 29.94
CA ASN A 25 3.69 -18.29 30.05
C ASN A 25 3.71 -19.00 31.42
N ILE A 26 4.57 -20.02 31.55
CA ILE A 26 4.68 -20.84 32.76
C ILE A 26 6.13 -20.93 33.21
N GLU A 27 6.37 -20.68 34.49
CA GLU A 27 7.61 -20.99 35.18
C GLU A 27 7.31 -21.91 36.37
N TYR A 28 8.14 -22.93 36.58
CA TYR A 28 8.02 -23.85 37.72
C TYR A 28 9.20 -23.68 38.66
N ASN A 29 8.92 -23.31 39.90
CA ASN A 29 9.90 -23.27 40.96
C ASN A 29 9.98 -24.63 41.65
N THR A 30 11.04 -25.38 41.35
CA THR A 30 11.28 -26.71 41.92
C THR A 30 11.50 -26.69 43.44
N SER A 31 12.09 -25.62 43.98
CA SER A 31 12.45 -25.54 45.40
C SER A 31 11.25 -25.37 46.33
N SER A 32 10.18 -24.73 45.84
CA SER A 32 8.95 -24.45 46.59
C SER A 32 7.71 -25.10 45.98
N SER A 33 7.89 -25.98 44.98
CA SER A 33 6.81 -26.63 44.22
C SER A 33 5.71 -25.65 43.78
N THR A 34 6.12 -24.45 43.36
CA THR A 34 5.24 -23.32 43.04
C THR A 34 5.20 -23.11 41.54
N PHE A 35 4.00 -22.90 40.99
CA PHE A 35 3.79 -22.57 39.58
C PHE A 35 3.51 -21.08 39.43
N ILE A 36 4.25 -20.44 38.54
CA ILE A 36 4.10 -19.02 38.24
C ILE A 36 3.59 -18.91 36.81
N LEU A 37 2.33 -18.49 36.67
CA LEU A 37 1.74 -18.17 35.38
C LEU A 37 1.87 -16.68 35.15
N TRP A 38 2.42 -16.24 34.03
CA TRP A 38 2.71 -14.82 33.83
C TRP A 38 2.54 -14.41 32.37
N ASN A 39 2.22 -13.14 32.13
CA ASN A 39 2.25 -12.54 30.81
C ASN A 39 3.03 -11.22 30.87
N LYS A 40 2.97 -10.42 29.81
CA LYS A 40 3.67 -9.14 29.72
C LYS A 40 3.33 -8.15 30.85
N TYR A 41 2.15 -8.26 31.45
CA TYR A 41 1.58 -7.27 32.37
C TYR A 41 1.30 -7.80 33.77
N GLU A 42 1.22 -9.12 33.95
CA GLU A 42 0.68 -9.74 35.17
C GLU A 42 1.42 -11.04 35.53
N ILE A 43 1.55 -11.32 36.83
CA ILE A 43 2.14 -12.53 37.38
C ILE A 43 1.16 -13.14 38.40
N PHE A 44 0.90 -14.44 38.27
CA PHE A 44 0.02 -15.22 39.13
C PHE A 44 0.80 -16.38 39.75
N VAL A 45 0.83 -16.44 41.07
CA VAL A 45 1.54 -17.50 41.82
C VAL A 45 0.52 -18.51 42.34
N TYR A 46 0.73 -19.78 42.02
CA TYR A 46 -0.09 -20.91 42.44
C TYR A 46 0.77 -21.93 43.19
N GLU A 47 0.24 -22.42 44.30
CA GLU A 47 0.85 -23.50 45.09
C GLU A 47 0.00 -24.77 44.94
N ASN A 48 0.62 -25.94 45.13
CA ASN A 48 -0.07 -27.24 45.24
C ASN A 48 -1.02 -27.61 44.08
N LEU A 49 -0.76 -27.14 42.84
CA LEU A 49 -1.58 -27.43 41.66
C LEU A 49 -3.05 -26.98 41.75
N THR A 50 -3.38 -26.05 42.66
CA THR A 50 -4.74 -25.53 42.80
C THR A 50 -4.94 -24.26 41.98
N PHE A 51 -5.49 -24.39 40.76
CA PHE A 51 -5.69 -23.26 39.84
C PHE A 51 -6.99 -22.47 40.05
N GLY A 52 -7.77 -22.80 41.08
CA GLY A 52 -9.05 -22.14 41.40
C GLY A 52 -8.90 -20.74 42.00
N SER A 53 -7.80 -20.45 42.71
CA SER A 53 -7.45 -19.11 43.21
C SER A 53 -5.94 -18.97 43.18
N ALA A 54 -5.43 -17.88 42.60
CA ALA A 54 -4.01 -17.56 42.75
C ALA A 54 -3.71 -17.25 44.22
N CYS A 55 -2.60 -17.77 44.73
CA CYS A 55 -2.09 -17.42 46.05
C CYS A 55 -1.69 -15.95 46.08
N LYS A 56 -1.08 -15.46 44.99
CA LYS A 56 -0.63 -14.06 44.83
C LYS A 56 -0.79 -13.58 43.40
N VAL A 57 -1.08 -12.29 43.26
CA VAL A 57 -1.16 -11.59 41.98
C VAL A 57 -0.29 -10.34 42.03
N PHE A 58 0.62 -10.20 41.08
CA PHE A 58 1.43 -9.00 40.88
C PHE A 58 1.10 -8.35 39.54
N VAL A 59 0.92 -7.04 39.56
CA VAL A 59 0.74 -6.21 38.36
C VAL A 59 1.86 -5.17 38.36
N PRO A 60 3.04 -5.49 37.76
CA PRO A 60 4.14 -4.54 37.70
C PRO A 60 3.80 -3.29 36.88
N GLU A 61 4.47 -2.18 37.18
CA GLU A 61 4.38 -0.92 36.42
C GLU A 61 5.25 -0.95 35.13
N PHE A 62 5.95 -2.05 34.87
CA PHE A 62 6.77 -2.29 33.70
C PHE A 62 6.31 -3.54 32.93
N GLN A 63 6.79 -3.68 31.70
CA GLN A 63 6.45 -4.81 30.84
C GLN A 63 7.48 -5.93 31.00
N ILE A 64 7.03 -7.12 31.43
CA ILE A 64 7.89 -8.29 31.65
C ILE A 64 8.32 -8.89 30.31
N TYR A 65 9.62 -9.01 30.11
CA TYR A 65 10.22 -9.71 28.97
C TYR A 65 10.60 -11.15 29.33
N HIS A 66 11.26 -11.36 30.47
CA HIS A 66 11.67 -12.67 30.95
C HIS A 66 11.48 -12.77 32.47
N LEU A 67 11.10 -13.95 32.95
CA LEU A 67 10.85 -14.22 34.37
C LEU A 67 11.53 -15.52 34.75
N ILE A 68 12.28 -15.49 35.85
CA ILE A 68 12.81 -16.69 36.50
C ILE A 68 12.41 -16.67 37.97
N SER A 69 12.33 -17.85 38.57
CA SER A 69 12.02 -17.97 39.99
C SER A 69 12.88 -19.03 40.66
N SER A 70 13.23 -18.76 41.91
CA SER A 70 13.93 -19.71 42.77
C SER A 70 13.65 -19.34 44.22
N ASN A 71 13.64 -20.35 45.09
CA ASN A 71 13.33 -20.21 46.50
C ASN A 71 12.04 -19.40 46.72
N ASN A 72 12.18 -18.21 47.30
CA ASN A 72 11.09 -17.32 47.68
C ASN A 72 11.15 -15.99 46.95
N PHE A 73 11.72 -15.94 45.75
CA PHE A 73 11.86 -14.70 45.00
C PHE A 73 11.52 -14.91 43.52
N ILE A 74 11.06 -13.84 42.89
CA ILE A 74 10.85 -13.75 41.44
C ILE A 74 11.78 -12.66 40.93
N VAL A 75 12.46 -12.95 39.83
CA VAL A 75 13.31 -11.99 39.12
C VAL A 75 12.70 -11.77 37.74
N CYS A 76 12.37 -10.51 37.45
CA CYS A 76 11.79 -10.09 36.19
C CYS A 76 12.79 -9.22 35.43
N LEU A 77 13.01 -9.51 34.16
CA LEU A 77 13.73 -8.66 33.22
C LEU A 77 12.70 -7.91 32.36
N ASP A 78 12.84 -6.59 32.25
CA ASP A 78 12.00 -5.77 31.37
C ASP A 78 12.61 -5.60 29.96
N TYR A 79 11.81 -5.06 29.03
CA TYR A 79 12.24 -4.81 27.63
C TYR A 79 13.31 -3.71 27.48
N THR A 80 13.63 -2.98 28.54
CA THR A 80 14.70 -1.98 28.57
C THR A 80 16.00 -2.52 29.16
N GLY A 81 16.00 -3.78 29.61
CA GLY A 81 17.17 -4.45 30.19
C GLY A 81 17.36 -4.22 31.67
N ASN A 82 16.32 -3.76 32.39
CA ASN A 82 16.39 -3.66 33.84
C ASN A 82 15.85 -4.92 34.52
N VAL A 83 16.54 -5.33 35.58
CA VAL A 83 16.17 -6.44 36.44
C VAL A 83 15.43 -5.92 37.66
N HIS A 84 14.28 -6.51 37.93
CA HIS A 84 13.42 -6.21 39.08
C HIS A 84 13.25 -7.48 39.91
N THR A 85 13.24 -7.35 41.23
CA THR A 85 13.10 -8.50 42.15
C THR A 85 11.93 -8.32 43.09
N ILE A 86 11.28 -9.41 43.47
CA ILE A 86 10.21 -9.40 44.46
C ILE A 86 10.20 -10.67 45.29
N SER A 87 9.92 -10.53 46.58
CA SER A 87 9.76 -11.67 47.47
C SER A 87 8.38 -12.31 47.33
N MET A 88 8.35 -13.64 47.34
CA MET A 88 7.16 -14.46 47.48
C MET A 88 6.83 -14.75 48.95
N LYS A 89 7.56 -14.22 49.95
CA LYS A 89 7.22 -14.32 51.39
C LYS A 89 6.60 -13.00 51.87
N PHE A 90 5.35 -13.03 52.36
CA PHE A 90 4.69 -11.85 52.95
C PHE A 90 4.09 -12.17 54.33
N LYS A 91 4.15 -11.19 55.24
CA LYS A 91 3.74 -11.32 56.66
C LYS A 91 2.22 -11.43 56.87
N HIS A 92 1.39 -11.13 55.87
CA HIS A 92 -0.07 -11.15 55.97
C HIS A 92 -0.70 -11.98 54.85
N THR A 93 -1.51 -12.98 55.21
CA THR A 93 -2.23 -13.90 54.31
C THR A 93 -3.41 -13.23 53.57
N THR A 94 -3.76 -11.99 53.89
CA THR A 94 -4.98 -11.31 53.41
C THR A 94 -4.80 -10.38 52.20
N GLN A 95 -3.57 -10.07 51.75
CA GLN A 95 -3.36 -9.24 50.55
C GLN A 95 -3.22 -10.09 49.29
N LYS A 96 -4.32 -10.29 48.55
CA LYS A 96 -4.34 -10.99 47.25
C LYS A 96 -3.79 -10.15 46.08
N TYR A 97 -3.94 -8.83 46.15
CA TYR A 97 -3.43 -7.87 45.16
C TYR A 97 -2.37 -7.00 45.80
N VAL A 98 -1.15 -7.03 45.25
CA VAL A 98 -0.04 -6.22 45.74
C VAL A 98 0.38 -5.26 44.64
N LYS A 99 0.19 -3.95 44.86
CA LYS A 99 0.96 -2.91 44.15
C LYS A 99 2.39 -2.99 44.71
N ALA A 100 3.22 -3.79 44.08
CA ALA A 100 4.62 -3.87 44.46
C ALA A 100 5.39 -2.76 43.74
N ASN A 101 6.10 -1.92 44.49
CA ASN A 101 7.05 -0.98 43.93
C ASN A 101 8.30 -1.79 43.49
N PHE A 102 8.31 -2.18 42.23
CA PHE A 102 9.50 -2.78 41.63
C PHE A 102 10.49 -1.68 41.30
N LEU A 103 11.62 -1.67 42.03
CA LEU A 103 12.74 -0.80 41.72
C LEU A 103 13.76 -1.59 40.87
N PRO A 104 14.30 -1.00 39.80
CA PRO A 104 15.34 -1.64 39.02
C PRO A 104 16.59 -1.84 39.88
N ARG A 105 17.03 -3.10 40.00
CA ARG A 105 18.20 -3.51 40.80
C ARG A 105 19.48 -3.65 39.99
N GLU A 106 19.33 -3.92 38.69
CA GLU A 106 20.44 -4.00 37.74
C GLU A 106 19.94 -3.55 36.35
N GLN A 107 20.82 -3.01 35.51
CA GLN A 107 20.49 -2.43 34.20
C GLN A 107 21.34 -3.05 33.08
N LEU A 108 20.99 -2.83 31.82
CA LEU A 108 21.73 -3.31 30.64
C LEU A 108 21.91 -4.84 30.58
N VAL A 109 20.99 -5.57 31.20
CA VAL A 109 20.97 -7.04 31.17
C VAL A 109 20.24 -7.52 29.93
N LEU A 110 20.82 -8.50 29.23
CA LEU A 110 20.27 -9.08 28.02
C LEU A 110 19.36 -10.28 28.32
N ILE A 111 19.80 -11.16 29.22
CA ILE A 111 19.08 -12.36 29.65
C ILE A 111 19.61 -12.86 31.00
N CYS A 112 18.76 -13.50 31.79
CA CYS A 112 19.09 -14.06 33.10
C CYS A 112 18.71 -15.54 33.15
N VAL A 113 19.47 -16.36 33.85
CA VAL A 113 19.10 -17.75 34.17
C VAL A 113 19.49 -18.12 35.61
N PRO A 114 18.83 -19.10 36.24
CA PRO A 114 19.29 -19.66 37.50
C PRO A 114 20.71 -20.24 37.36
N TYR A 115 21.63 -19.85 38.23
CA TYR A 115 22.99 -20.42 38.33
C TYR A 115 23.04 -21.51 39.41
N THR A 116 22.49 -21.18 40.57
CA THR A 116 22.22 -22.10 41.70
C THR A 116 20.88 -21.71 42.32
N ALA A 117 20.39 -22.45 43.32
CA ALA A 117 19.16 -22.08 44.02
C ALA A 117 19.19 -20.62 44.56
N ASP A 118 20.37 -20.14 44.97
CA ASP A 118 20.54 -18.83 45.61
C ASP A 118 21.21 -17.79 44.71
N LYS A 119 21.52 -18.12 43.46
CA LYS A 119 22.27 -17.21 42.56
C LYS A 119 21.72 -17.20 41.15
N VAL A 120 21.74 -16.02 40.54
CA VAL A 120 21.35 -15.79 39.13
C VAL A 120 22.59 -15.49 38.31
N LEU A 121 22.67 -16.07 37.11
CA LEU A 121 23.64 -15.69 36.09
C LEU A 121 22.96 -14.75 35.10
N CYS A 122 23.56 -13.59 34.88
CA CYS A 122 23.11 -12.57 33.94
C CYS A 122 24.15 -12.41 32.84
N LEU A 123 23.68 -12.34 31.59
CA LEU A 123 24.47 -11.83 30.47
C LEU A 123 24.20 -10.33 30.34
N LYS A 124 25.24 -9.51 30.48
CA LYS A 124 25.15 -8.04 30.50
C LYS A 124 25.98 -7.43 29.38
N LEU A 125 25.54 -6.30 28.82
CA LEU A 125 26.26 -5.57 27.78
C LEU A 125 26.47 -4.12 28.22
N GLU A 126 27.70 -3.78 28.59
CA GLU A 126 28.08 -2.43 29.01
C GLU A 126 29.18 -1.90 28.10
N GLN A 127 29.03 -0.68 27.58
CA GLN A 127 30.04 -0.04 26.73
C GLN A 127 30.53 -0.92 25.56
N ASN A 128 29.61 -1.66 24.92
CA ASN A 128 29.87 -2.65 23.86
C ASN A 128 30.73 -3.87 24.28
N ILE A 129 30.86 -4.13 25.58
CA ILE A 129 31.55 -5.30 26.12
C ILE A 129 30.54 -6.20 26.83
N TYR A 130 30.60 -7.50 26.54
CA TYR A 130 29.75 -8.50 27.18
C TYR A 130 30.37 -8.99 28.49
N TYR A 131 29.52 -9.19 29.50
CA TYR A 131 29.90 -9.69 30.81
C TYR A 131 28.96 -10.81 31.26
N LEU A 132 29.51 -11.80 31.94
CA LEU A 132 28.77 -12.73 32.78
C LEU A 132 28.81 -12.21 34.23
N CYS A 133 27.64 -11.89 34.77
CA CYS A 133 27.48 -11.41 36.14
C CYS A 133 26.73 -12.45 36.97
N ILE A 134 27.27 -12.81 38.13
CA ILE A 134 26.55 -13.59 39.14
C ILE A 134 25.96 -12.63 40.17
N HIS A 135 24.67 -12.75 40.43
CA HIS A 135 23.98 -12.00 41.48
C HIS A 135 23.37 -12.95 42.53
N ASN A 136 23.20 -12.47 43.75
CA ASN A 136 22.42 -13.16 44.76
C ASN A 136 20.92 -13.13 44.40
N PHE A 137 20.25 -14.27 44.53
CA PHE A 137 18.81 -14.41 44.30
C PHE A 137 18.03 -13.93 45.54
N ASN A 138 18.10 -12.63 45.84
CA ASN A 138 17.49 -12.00 47.01
C ASN A 138 16.82 -10.65 46.64
N SER A 139 16.32 -9.91 47.64
CA SER A 139 15.64 -8.62 47.42
C SER A 139 16.55 -7.53 46.85
N GLU A 140 17.84 -7.56 47.17
CA GLU A 140 18.80 -6.53 46.76
C GLU A 140 19.51 -6.86 45.44
N PHE A 141 19.45 -8.11 44.98
CA PHE A 141 20.09 -8.59 43.75
C PHE A 141 21.59 -8.25 43.67
N GLU A 142 22.28 -8.41 44.79
CA GLU A 142 23.68 -8.01 44.96
C GLU A 142 24.62 -8.74 43.98
N LEU A 143 25.50 -7.98 43.32
CA LEU A 143 26.54 -8.53 42.45
C LEU A 143 27.58 -9.27 43.28
N VAL A 144 27.76 -10.55 42.98
CA VAL A 144 28.77 -11.43 43.60
C VAL A 144 30.06 -11.44 42.78
N LYS A 145 29.93 -11.54 41.45
CA LYS A 145 31.07 -11.65 40.55
C LYS A 145 30.70 -11.15 39.16
N LYS A 146 31.64 -10.48 38.49
CA LYS A 146 31.50 -10.01 37.11
C LYS A 146 32.74 -10.42 36.32
N VAL A 147 32.55 -11.10 35.19
CA VAL A 147 33.63 -11.59 34.33
C VAL A 147 33.36 -11.13 32.91
N LYS A 148 34.37 -10.56 32.27
CA LYS A 148 34.32 -10.09 30.89
C LYS A 148 34.39 -11.26 29.92
N ILE A 149 33.55 -11.24 28.89
CA ILE A 149 33.58 -12.23 27.82
C ILE A 149 34.51 -11.75 26.72
N VAL A 150 35.49 -12.57 26.37
CA VAL A 150 36.41 -12.35 25.25
C VAL A 150 36.00 -13.27 24.10
N SER A 151 35.87 -12.70 22.91
CA SER A 151 35.52 -13.42 21.69
C SER A 151 36.32 -12.88 20.52
N ASN A 152 36.71 -13.76 19.61
CA ASN A 152 37.36 -13.37 18.35
C ASN A 152 36.33 -12.94 17.28
N VAL A 153 35.05 -12.94 17.61
CA VAL A 153 33.95 -12.58 16.71
C VAL A 153 33.47 -11.18 17.06
N GLU A 154 33.49 -10.26 16.08
CA GLU A 154 32.89 -8.94 16.23
C GLU A 154 31.37 -9.10 16.42
N PHE A 155 30.89 -8.67 17.59
CA PHE A 155 29.46 -8.59 17.85
C PHE A 155 28.94 -7.22 17.39
N SER A 156 27.75 -7.20 16.80
CA SER A 156 27.07 -5.94 16.45
C SER A 156 26.87 -5.06 17.68
N GLN A 157 26.93 -3.73 17.48
CA GLN A 157 26.64 -2.72 18.50
C GLN A 157 25.26 -2.94 19.16
N TYR A 158 25.11 -2.48 20.41
CA TYR A 158 23.87 -2.63 21.18
C TYR A 158 22.64 -2.11 20.40
N ASP A 159 21.73 -3.02 20.03
CA ASP A 159 20.36 -2.72 19.60
C ASP A 159 19.42 -3.36 20.63
N MET A 160 18.34 -2.67 21.03
CA MET A 160 17.28 -3.27 21.87
C MET A 160 16.75 -4.59 21.28
N LYS A 161 16.88 -4.81 19.97
CA LYS A 161 16.57 -6.09 19.32
C LYS A 161 17.44 -7.27 19.81
N LEU A 162 18.65 -7.03 20.32
CA LEU A 162 19.57 -8.08 20.79
C LEU A 162 18.99 -8.90 21.95
N GLN A 163 18.19 -8.31 22.83
CA GLN A 163 17.62 -9.04 23.98
C GLN A 163 16.79 -10.25 23.52
N LYS A 164 16.02 -10.11 22.45
CA LYS A 164 15.18 -11.18 21.88
C LYS A 164 16.00 -12.29 21.21
N LEU A 165 17.22 -11.98 20.79
CA LEU A 165 18.11 -12.89 20.07
C LEU A 165 19.05 -13.66 21.01
N CYS A 166 19.17 -13.22 22.25
CA CYS A 166 20.04 -13.87 23.22
C CYS A 166 19.41 -15.15 23.81
N ILE A 167 20.18 -16.23 23.83
CA ILE A 167 19.88 -17.44 24.61
C ILE A 167 21.03 -17.65 25.59
N LEU A 168 20.70 -17.89 26.85
CA LEU A 168 21.64 -18.26 27.90
C LEU A 168 21.13 -19.54 28.56
N LYS A 169 22.01 -20.52 28.76
CA LYS A 169 21.74 -21.71 29.57
C LYS A 169 22.94 -21.98 30.47
N CYS A 170 22.66 -22.44 31.68
CA CYS A 170 23.67 -22.84 32.65
C CYS A 170 23.38 -24.27 33.07
N HIS A 171 24.40 -25.12 33.09
CA HIS A 171 24.32 -26.48 33.60
C HIS A 171 25.51 -26.79 34.49
N LYS A 172 25.25 -27.17 35.75
CA LYS A 172 26.30 -27.57 36.68
C LYS A 172 26.85 -28.94 36.26
N ILE A 173 28.16 -29.03 36.06
CA ILE A 173 28.79 -30.26 35.58
C ILE A 173 29.02 -31.20 36.76
N PRO A 174 28.55 -32.46 36.69
CA PRO A 174 28.88 -33.47 37.68
C PRO A 174 30.37 -33.83 37.68
N LEU A 175 30.92 -34.18 38.86
CA LEU A 175 32.36 -34.47 39.01
C LEU A 175 32.87 -35.57 38.08
N HIS A 176 32.07 -36.62 37.86
CA HIS A 176 32.45 -37.75 37.01
C HIS A 176 32.57 -37.39 35.53
N GLN A 177 31.95 -36.30 35.08
CA GLN A 177 32.01 -35.84 33.69
C GLN A 177 33.04 -34.74 33.46
N LEU A 178 33.56 -34.15 34.55
CA LEU A 178 34.36 -32.93 34.49
C LEU A 178 35.62 -33.10 33.63
N GLU A 179 36.27 -34.26 33.68
CA GLU A 179 37.46 -34.53 32.87
C GLU A 179 37.21 -34.49 31.36
N ASN A 180 36.08 -35.03 30.90
CA ASN A 180 35.70 -35.03 29.49
C ASN A 180 35.42 -33.62 28.97
N VAL A 181 34.78 -32.79 29.80
CA VAL A 181 34.44 -31.42 29.42
C VAL A 181 35.67 -30.50 29.49
N ILE A 182 36.53 -30.64 30.50
CA ILE A 182 37.78 -29.87 30.62
C ILE A 182 38.69 -30.05 29.39
N GLN A 183 38.77 -31.28 28.86
CA GLN A 183 39.55 -31.56 27.64
C GLN A 183 39.03 -30.78 26.43
N LEU A 184 37.71 -30.65 26.28
CA LEU A 184 37.09 -29.95 25.15
C LEU A 184 37.35 -28.43 25.17
N PHE A 185 37.44 -27.84 26.37
CA PHE A 185 37.72 -26.41 26.55
C PHE A 185 39.20 -26.10 26.80
N ASN A 186 40.10 -27.09 26.67
CA ASN A 186 41.55 -26.96 26.91
C ASN A 186 41.92 -26.26 28.24
N ILE A 187 41.17 -26.56 29.32
CA ILE A 187 41.43 -25.95 30.62
C ILE A 187 42.51 -26.74 31.37
N ASN A 188 43.45 -26.06 32.02
CA ASN A 188 44.46 -26.70 32.85
C ASN A 188 43.77 -27.53 33.96
N LYS A 189 44.13 -28.82 34.06
CA LYS A 189 43.45 -29.87 34.84
C LYS A 189 43.25 -29.63 36.36
N ASN A 190 43.71 -28.51 36.93
CA ASN A 190 44.05 -28.45 38.36
C ASN A 190 43.47 -27.33 39.22
N ILE A 191 42.45 -26.57 38.82
CA ILE A 191 42.07 -25.39 39.63
C ILE A 191 40.77 -25.57 40.46
N TRP A 192 39.68 -26.16 39.94
CA TRP A 192 38.40 -26.22 40.67
C TRP A 192 37.55 -27.46 40.34
N LYS A 193 36.64 -27.84 41.27
CA LYS A 193 35.73 -28.98 41.14
C LYS A 193 34.26 -28.58 40.87
N ASP A 194 33.96 -27.28 40.78
CA ASP A 194 32.60 -26.72 40.74
C ASP A 194 32.29 -25.93 39.47
N TYR A 195 32.68 -26.49 38.32
CA TYR A 195 32.40 -25.88 37.02
C TYR A 195 30.94 -26.03 36.59
N SER A 196 30.45 -25.00 35.90
CA SER A 196 29.21 -25.02 35.16
C SER A 196 29.50 -24.77 33.68
N LEU A 197 28.85 -25.51 32.80
CA LEU A 197 28.82 -25.25 31.38
C LEU A 197 27.84 -24.11 31.11
N ILE A 198 28.34 -23.01 30.57
CA ILE A 198 27.52 -21.89 30.12
C ILE A 198 27.42 -21.97 28.60
N ILE A 199 26.19 -21.98 28.10
CA ILE A 199 25.89 -21.97 26.68
C ILE A 199 25.24 -20.64 26.34
N ILE A 200 25.76 -19.98 25.31
CA ILE A 200 25.35 -18.65 24.88
C ILE A 200 25.09 -18.66 23.38
N SER A 201 24.00 -18.04 22.96
CA SER A 201 23.79 -17.62 21.58
C SER A 201 23.40 -16.15 21.58
N PHE A 202 23.99 -15.34 20.70
CA PHE A 202 23.71 -13.91 20.60
C PHE A 202 22.74 -13.59 19.44
N ASP A 203 22.61 -14.50 18.48
CA ASP A 203 21.89 -14.34 17.22
C ASP A 203 20.91 -15.48 16.92
N ARG A 204 20.75 -16.42 17.86
CA ARG A 204 20.01 -17.68 17.70
C ARG A 204 20.45 -18.55 16.52
N ARG A 205 21.71 -18.46 16.09
CA ARG A 205 22.28 -19.33 15.03
C ARG A 205 23.63 -19.89 15.40
N ASN A 206 24.48 -19.06 15.99
CA ASN A 206 25.79 -19.47 16.47
C ASN A 206 25.67 -19.86 17.95
N LEU A 207 26.16 -21.06 18.27
CA LEU A 207 26.21 -21.57 19.63
C LEU A 207 27.64 -21.47 20.16
N PHE A 208 27.78 -20.79 21.29
CA PHE A 208 29.04 -20.65 22.02
C PHE A 208 28.95 -21.34 23.38
N GLY A 209 30.06 -21.87 23.86
CA GLY A 209 30.18 -22.47 25.18
C GLY A 209 31.40 -21.95 25.93
N CYS A 210 31.31 -21.94 27.26
CA CYS A 210 32.46 -21.78 28.14
C CYS A 210 32.23 -22.50 29.48
N LEU A 211 33.31 -22.75 30.21
CA LEU A 211 33.27 -23.32 31.56
C LEU A 211 33.47 -22.24 32.60
N TYR A 212 32.54 -22.16 33.54
CA TYR A 212 32.50 -21.08 34.52
C TYR A 212 32.38 -21.62 35.94
N SER A 213 33.31 -21.21 36.82
CA SER A 213 33.19 -21.39 38.26
C SER A 213 33.20 -20.04 38.97
N SER A 214 32.30 -19.90 39.94
CA SER A 214 32.25 -18.72 40.82
C SER A 214 33.54 -18.47 41.61
N LYS A 215 34.41 -19.49 41.76
CA LYS A 215 35.67 -19.39 42.49
C LYS A 215 36.89 -19.05 41.62
N MET A 216 36.73 -19.02 40.29
CA MET A 216 37.84 -18.63 39.40
C MET A 216 38.34 -17.22 39.77
N THR A 217 39.64 -17.00 39.74
CA THR A 217 40.24 -15.67 39.96
C THR A 217 40.34 -14.84 38.68
N GLU A 218 40.06 -15.46 37.54
CA GLU A 218 40.09 -14.82 36.23
C GLU A 218 38.89 -13.88 36.06
N ASP A 219 39.19 -12.65 35.64
CA ASP A 219 38.20 -11.61 35.32
C ASP A 219 37.78 -11.62 33.85
N GLU A 220 38.39 -12.49 33.03
CA GLU A 220 38.08 -12.67 31.62
C GLU A 220 37.84 -14.15 31.29
N ILE A 221 36.89 -14.44 30.40
CA ILE A 221 36.58 -15.79 29.92
C ILE A 221 36.41 -15.79 28.40
N SER A 222 37.07 -16.73 27.72
CA SER A 222 36.97 -16.90 26.28
C SER A 222 35.80 -17.81 25.90
N LEU A 223 35.05 -17.42 24.86
CA LEU A 223 34.02 -18.28 24.28
C LEU A 223 34.58 -19.21 23.20
N ILE A 224 34.17 -20.47 23.25
CA ILE A 224 34.43 -21.45 22.19
C ILE A 224 33.16 -21.61 21.37
N LYS A 225 33.26 -21.45 20.05
CA LYS A 225 32.16 -21.72 19.13
C LYS A 225 31.96 -23.23 19.03
N LEU A 226 30.81 -23.72 19.50
CA LEU A 226 30.47 -25.14 19.52
C LEU A 226 29.83 -25.60 18.20
N TYR A 227 28.91 -24.80 17.66
CA TYR A 227 28.15 -25.17 16.47
C TYR A 227 27.53 -23.95 15.76
N THR A 228 27.21 -24.09 14.48
CA THR A 228 26.43 -23.11 13.71
C THR A 228 25.23 -23.82 13.10
N THR A 229 24.03 -23.31 13.34
CA THR A 229 22.81 -23.93 12.84
C THR A 229 22.35 -23.26 11.53
N PRO A 230 21.72 -24.02 10.62
CA PRO A 230 21.21 -23.48 9.36
C PRO A 230 19.90 -22.68 9.53
N SER A 231 19.20 -22.86 10.66
CA SER A 231 17.95 -22.19 11.00
C SER A 231 18.01 -21.61 12.42
N GLU A 232 17.06 -20.75 12.77
CA GLU A 232 16.97 -20.10 14.07
C GLU A 232 16.71 -21.13 15.18
N ILE A 233 17.49 -21.01 16.26
CA ILE A 233 17.38 -21.82 17.48
C ILE A 233 16.19 -21.32 18.29
N CYS A 234 15.24 -22.22 18.58
CA CYS A 234 14.09 -21.94 19.43
C CYS A 234 14.37 -22.21 20.91
N ASP A 235 15.04 -23.31 21.24
CA ASP A 235 15.38 -23.70 22.60
C ASP A 235 16.64 -24.59 22.62
N ILE A 236 17.30 -24.62 23.78
CA ILE A 236 18.49 -25.44 24.03
C ILE A 236 18.28 -26.17 25.35
N LYS A 237 18.47 -27.49 25.33
CA LYS A 237 18.47 -28.34 26.52
C LYS A 237 19.83 -29.00 26.68
N ILE A 238 20.23 -29.17 27.93
CA ILE A 238 21.43 -29.91 28.29
C ILE A 238 20.95 -31.12 29.10
N THR A 239 21.22 -32.31 28.57
CA THR A 239 20.82 -33.59 29.15
C THR A 239 22.05 -34.44 29.47
N GLU A 240 21.88 -35.37 30.40
CA GLU A 240 22.87 -36.38 30.72
C GLU A 240 22.30 -37.74 30.29
N GLU A 241 23.01 -38.43 29.40
CA GLU A 241 22.64 -39.75 28.91
C GLU A 241 23.90 -40.62 28.86
N ASN A 242 23.85 -41.83 29.40
CA ASN A 242 25.00 -42.76 29.41
C ASN A 242 26.31 -42.14 29.94
N GLN A 243 26.22 -41.31 30.99
CA GLN A 243 27.35 -40.58 31.60
C GLN A 243 28.04 -39.54 30.68
N LEU A 244 27.43 -39.22 29.54
CA LEU A 244 27.89 -38.18 28.63
C LEU A 244 26.92 -36.99 28.66
N LEU A 245 27.51 -35.80 28.60
CA LEU A 245 26.76 -34.55 28.52
C LEU A 245 26.36 -34.30 27.07
N GLN A 246 25.08 -34.08 26.82
CA GLN A 246 24.53 -33.84 25.50
C GLN A 246 23.87 -32.46 25.45
N ILE A 247 24.13 -31.73 24.37
CA ILE A 247 23.47 -30.46 24.08
C ILE A 247 22.46 -30.73 22.96
N ILE A 248 21.18 -30.62 23.30
CA ILE A 248 20.07 -30.75 22.36
C ILE A 248 19.66 -29.35 21.92
N ILE A 249 19.81 -29.06 20.63
CA ILE A 249 19.48 -27.79 20.00
C ILE A 249 18.20 -27.98 19.18
N GLY A 250 17.14 -27.27 19.55
CA GLY A 250 15.89 -27.24 18.78
C GLY A 250 15.88 -26.08 17.80
N LEU A 251 15.58 -26.36 16.53
CA LEU A 251 15.40 -25.35 15.49
C LEU A 251 13.92 -25.13 15.21
N ILE A 252 13.53 -23.89 14.91
CA ILE A 252 12.12 -23.53 14.62
C ILE A 252 11.54 -24.40 13.50
N ALA A 253 12.38 -24.81 12.53
CA ALA A 253 12.00 -25.65 11.39
C ALA A 253 11.54 -27.08 11.75
N GLY A 254 11.53 -27.48 13.04
CA GLY A 254 11.20 -28.84 13.44
C GLY A 254 12.40 -29.79 13.49
N THR A 255 13.62 -29.26 13.51
CA THR A 255 14.85 -30.05 13.51
C THR A 255 15.48 -30.03 14.90
N LEU A 256 15.92 -31.19 15.38
CA LEU A 256 16.72 -31.35 16.59
C LEU A 256 18.15 -31.75 16.21
N ILE A 257 19.13 -31.10 16.82
CA ILE A 257 20.54 -31.43 16.68
C ILE A 257 21.08 -31.83 18.06
N ARG A 258 21.60 -33.05 18.18
CA ARG A 258 22.24 -33.54 19.40
C ARG A 258 23.77 -33.48 19.25
N LEU A 259 24.40 -32.72 20.14
CA LEU A 259 25.85 -32.63 20.24
C LEU A 259 26.33 -33.35 21.50
N THR A 260 27.11 -34.41 21.33
CA THR A 260 27.73 -35.10 22.46
C THR A 260 29.04 -34.42 22.84
N VAL A 261 29.18 -34.01 24.09
CA VAL A 261 30.37 -33.33 24.61
C VAL A 261 31.40 -34.39 25.03
N GLY A 262 32.43 -34.61 24.20
CA GLY A 262 33.48 -35.61 24.38
C GLY A 262 34.62 -35.52 23.35
N SER A 263 35.63 -36.41 23.44
CA SER A 263 36.96 -36.31 22.78
C SER A 263 36.98 -36.31 21.24
N SER A 264 35.83 -36.29 20.57
CA SER A 264 35.69 -35.64 19.27
C SER A 264 34.24 -35.19 19.10
N CYS A 265 33.98 -33.88 19.08
CA CYS A 265 32.68 -33.28 18.74
C CYS A 265 32.33 -33.48 17.24
N LYS A 266 32.40 -34.72 16.74
CA LYS A 266 32.14 -35.07 15.34
C LYS A 266 30.84 -35.85 15.13
N ALA A 267 30.33 -36.55 16.15
CA ALA A 267 29.05 -37.22 16.06
C ALA A 267 27.93 -36.20 16.36
N THR A 268 27.29 -35.71 15.31
CA THR A 268 26.09 -34.88 15.40
C THR A 268 24.91 -35.67 14.87
N ASP A 269 23.95 -35.98 15.74
CA ASP A 269 22.71 -36.62 15.30
C ASP A 269 21.71 -35.53 14.97
N ILE A 270 21.21 -35.56 13.73
CA ILE A 270 20.22 -34.61 13.24
C ILE A 270 18.93 -35.38 13.00
N VAL A 271 17.86 -34.94 13.65
CA VAL A 271 16.53 -35.55 13.56
C VAL A 271 15.52 -34.50 13.16
N HIS A 272 14.58 -34.87 12.30
CA HIS A 272 13.44 -34.04 11.94
C HIS A 272 12.18 -34.59 12.63
N LEU A 273 11.49 -33.72 13.35
CA LEU A 273 10.20 -34.00 13.97
C LEU A 273 9.07 -33.81 12.94
N ASN A 274 7.88 -34.30 13.28
CA ASN A 274 6.68 -34.17 12.44
C ASN A 274 6.06 -32.76 12.41
N ALA A 275 6.50 -31.85 13.28
CA ALA A 275 6.00 -30.47 13.37
C ALA A 275 7.11 -29.48 13.75
N ALA A 276 6.86 -28.19 13.53
CA ALA A 276 7.75 -27.10 13.94
C ALA A 276 7.93 -27.06 15.47
N ILE A 277 9.01 -26.44 15.95
CA ILE A 277 9.28 -26.33 17.39
C ILE A 277 9.25 -24.86 17.81
N SER A 278 8.29 -24.51 18.67
CA SER A 278 8.26 -23.25 19.41
C SER A 278 8.97 -23.39 20.77
N LYS A 279 8.72 -24.50 21.48
CA LYS A 279 9.37 -24.87 22.74
C LYS A 279 9.47 -26.39 22.82
N CYS A 280 10.53 -26.89 23.44
CA CYS A 280 10.69 -28.32 23.72
C CYS A 280 11.13 -28.59 25.16
N ALA A 281 10.95 -29.84 25.60
CA ALA A 281 11.50 -30.38 26.83
C ALA A 281 11.99 -31.79 26.54
N ALA A 282 13.27 -32.04 26.82
CA ALA A 282 13.89 -33.35 26.68
C ALA A 282 13.82 -34.12 28.00
N PHE A 283 13.53 -35.42 27.91
CA PHE A 283 13.56 -36.35 29.03
C PHE A 283 13.85 -37.76 28.55
N ASN A 284 14.95 -38.35 29.03
CA ASN A 284 15.43 -39.64 28.55
C ASN A 284 15.50 -39.60 27.00
N ASP A 285 14.97 -40.63 26.33
CA ASP A 285 14.88 -40.72 24.86
C ASP A 285 13.62 -40.07 24.28
N THR A 286 12.91 -39.27 25.07
CA THR A 286 11.65 -38.64 24.69
C THR A 286 11.79 -37.13 24.61
N ILE A 287 11.21 -36.53 23.57
CA ILE A 287 11.11 -35.08 23.44
C ILE A 287 9.66 -34.67 23.35
N ILE A 288 9.26 -33.80 24.27
CA ILE A 288 7.95 -33.16 24.28
C ILE A 288 8.11 -31.78 23.66
N TYR A 289 7.27 -31.43 22.69
CA TYR A 289 7.37 -30.16 21.98
C TYR A 289 6.01 -29.64 21.53
N THR A 290 5.97 -28.36 21.22
CA THR A 290 4.79 -27.66 20.68
C THR A 290 5.19 -26.79 19.50
N ASP A 291 4.35 -26.73 18.48
CA ASP A 291 4.43 -25.78 17.36
C ASP A 291 3.60 -24.50 17.61
N GLY A 292 2.91 -24.41 18.75
CA GLY A 292 1.96 -23.34 19.09
C GLY A 292 0.50 -23.68 18.78
N VAL A 293 0.24 -24.72 18.00
CA VAL A 293 -1.11 -25.19 17.60
C VAL A 293 -1.42 -26.54 18.24
N SER A 294 -0.45 -27.42 18.33
CA SER A 294 -0.54 -28.79 18.78
C SER A 294 0.65 -29.13 19.67
N MET A 295 0.50 -30.15 20.51
CA MET A 295 1.56 -30.61 21.40
C MET A 295 1.84 -32.09 21.15
N TRP A 296 3.11 -32.45 21.07
CA TRP A 296 3.58 -33.75 20.65
C TRP A 296 4.57 -34.32 21.64
N LYS A 297 4.56 -35.65 21.75
CA LYS A 297 5.59 -36.47 22.37
C LYS A 297 6.24 -37.29 21.27
N SER A 298 7.54 -37.16 21.07
CA SER A 298 8.31 -38.11 20.27
C SER A 298 9.07 -39.05 21.20
N GLU A 299 8.88 -40.34 21.03
CA GLU A 299 9.60 -41.39 21.74
C GLU A 299 10.71 -41.95 20.84
N ASN A 300 11.84 -42.34 21.45
CA ASN A 300 13.05 -42.81 20.77
C ASN A 300 13.57 -41.79 19.74
N THR A 301 13.57 -40.51 20.10
CA THR A 301 13.74 -39.42 19.13
C THR A 301 15.02 -39.50 18.31
N PHE A 302 16.12 -40.03 18.86
CA PHE A 302 17.41 -40.14 18.18
C PHE A 302 17.73 -41.54 17.64
N VAL A 303 16.70 -42.38 17.45
CA VAL A 303 16.78 -43.71 16.86
C VAL A 303 16.00 -43.74 15.54
N ALA A 304 16.25 -44.71 14.65
CA ALA A 304 15.65 -44.78 13.32
C ALA A 304 14.10 -44.78 13.31
N ASP A 305 13.46 -45.39 14.32
CA ASP A 305 12.00 -45.54 14.41
C ASP A 305 11.39 -44.62 15.47
N ILE A 306 11.24 -43.35 15.13
CA ILE A 306 10.64 -42.33 16.01
C ILE A 306 9.13 -42.54 16.07
N LYS A 307 8.58 -42.68 17.29
CA LYS A 307 7.12 -42.75 17.50
C LYS A 307 6.59 -41.40 17.92
N PHE A 308 5.58 -40.90 17.22
CA PHE A 308 4.93 -39.63 17.54
C PHE A 308 3.55 -39.87 18.14
N GLN A 309 3.28 -39.23 19.27
CA GLN A 309 1.97 -39.21 19.92
C GLN A 309 1.53 -37.77 20.11
N GLN A 310 0.35 -37.42 19.60
CA GLN A 310 -0.23 -36.11 19.80
C GLN A 310 -0.99 -36.06 21.13
N LEU A 311 -0.71 -35.05 21.94
CA LEU A 311 -1.47 -34.78 23.16
C LEU A 311 -2.80 -34.11 22.80
N VAL A 312 -3.83 -34.35 23.62
CA VAL A 312 -5.20 -33.83 23.48
C VAL A 312 -5.34 -32.30 23.47
N VAL A 313 -4.27 -31.57 23.77
CA VAL A 313 -4.30 -30.11 23.94
C VAL A 313 -4.01 -29.37 22.63
N TRP A 314 -4.80 -28.34 22.37
CA TRP A 314 -4.69 -27.46 21.21
C TRP A 314 -4.36 -26.02 21.61
N GLN A 315 -3.75 -25.28 20.68
CA GLN A 315 -3.34 -23.89 20.81
C GLN A 315 -2.42 -23.65 22.02
N VAL A 316 -1.37 -24.47 22.16
CA VAL A 316 -0.47 -24.41 23.32
C VAL A 316 0.42 -23.17 23.26
N LYS A 317 0.30 -22.29 24.25
CA LYS A 317 1.09 -21.07 24.40
C LYS A 317 2.45 -21.33 25.02
N ASP A 318 2.46 -22.12 26.09
CA ASP A 318 3.65 -22.47 26.87
C ASP A 318 3.40 -23.74 27.69
N PHE A 319 4.47 -24.43 28.10
CA PHE A 319 4.38 -25.61 28.95
C PHE A 319 5.63 -25.80 29.81
N VAL A 320 5.45 -26.47 30.95
CA VAL A 320 6.54 -26.93 31.81
C VAL A 320 6.25 -28.36 32.26
N ARG A 321 7.31 -29.16 32.30
CA ARG A 321 7.28 -30.50 32.85
C ARG A 321 7.73 -30.49 34.31
N PHE A 322 7.02 -31.23 35.15
CA PHE A 322 7.40 -31.48 36.54
C PHE A 322 7.07 -32.94 36.89
N GLY A 323 8.09 -33.74 37.20
CA GLY A 323 7.93 -35.20 37.28
C GLY A 323 7.36 -35.77 35.97
N ASP A 324 6.35 -36.64 36.07
CA ASP A 324 5.68 -37.27 34.92
C ASP A 324 4.42 -36.52 34.45
N GLN A 325 4.28 -35.28 34.92
CA GLN A 325 3.19 -34.38 34.57
C GLN A 325 3.66 -33.24 33.68
N ILE A 326 2.76 -32.81 32.80
CA ILE A 326 2.90 -31.59 32.03
C ILE A 326 1.82 -30.62 32.48
N LEU A 327 2.25 -29.42 32.87
CA LEU A 327 1.37 -28.26 32.94
C LEU A 327 1.54 -27.45 31.65
N CYS A 328 0.45 -27.21 30.93
CA CYS A 328 0.48 -26.36 29.75
C CYS A 328 -0.64 -25.31 29.75
N THR A 329 -0.36 -24.16 29.15
CA THR A 329 -1.28 -23.04 28.99
C THR A 329 -1.59 -22.88 27.52
N THR A 330 -2.80 -22.43 27.21
CA THR A 330 -3.23 -22.20 25.82
C THR A 330 -3.41 -20.72 25.51
N PHE A 331 -3.45 -20.37 24.21
CA PHE A 331 -3.84 -19.03 23.75
C PHE A 331 -5.31 -18.68 24.11
N THR A 332 -6.13 -19.69 24.40
CA THR A 332 -7.50 -19.56 24.94
C THR A 332 -7.57 -19.45 26.47
N ASN A 333 -6.42 -19.30 27.13
CA ASN A 333 -6.29 -19.12 28.59
C ASN A 333 -6.82 -20.31 29.41
N LEU A 334 -6.73 -21.52 28.85
CA LEU A 334 -6.94 -22.76 29.58
C LEU A 334 -5.60 -23.27 30.11
N ILE A 335 -5.65 -23.92 31.27
CA ILE A 335 -4.52 -24.55 31.94
C ILE A 335 -4.81 -26.04 31.96
N TYR A 336 -4.01 -26.84 31.27
CA TYR A 336 -4.14 -28.28 31.24
C TYR A 336 -3.07 -28.93 32.10
N LEU A 337 -3.49 -29.94 32.85
CA LEU A 337 -2.62 -30.84 33.58
C LEU A 337 -2.76 -32.24 32.98
N LEU A 338 -1.67 -32.72 32.37
CA LEU A 338 -1.61 -33.99 31.63
C LEU A 338 -0.63 -34.93 32.31
N MET A 339 -0.98 -36.21 32.36
CA MET A 339 -0.08 -37.28 32.80
C MET A 339 0.52 -37.96 31.57
N LEU A 340 1.85 -38.06 31.50
CA LEU A 340 2.55 -38.60 30.33
C LEU A 340 2.35 -40.12 30.13
N ASP A 341 2.03 -40.84 31.19
CA ASP A 341 1.82 -42.29 31.13
C ASP A 341 0.34 -42.67 30.96
N ASP A 342 -0.56 -41.67 30.89
CA ASP A 342 -2.00 -41.88 30.79
C ASP A 342 -2.44 -41.78 29.33
N GLU A 343 -3.00 -42.87 28.79
CA GLU A 343 -3.50 -42.93 27.41
C GLU A 343 -4.58 -41.87 27.12
N THR A 344 -5.32 -41.42 28.13
CA THR A 344 -6.34 -40.38 27.99
C THR A 344 -5.76 -38.99 27.68
N SER A 345 -4.47 -38.76 27.97
CA SER A 345 -3.77 -37.53 27.63
C SER A 345 -3.48 -37.39 26.13
N TYR A 346 -3.65 -38.48 25.37
CA TYR A 346 -3.33 -38.54 23.95
C TYR A 346 -4.60 -38.57 23.10
N LEU A 347 -4.53 -37.99 21.90
CA LEU A 347 -5.57 -38.19 20.92
C LEU A 347 -5.58 -39.66 20.52
N LYS A 348 -6.70 -40.35 20.76
CA LYS A 348 -6.89 -41.71 20.24
C LYS A 348 -6.70 -41.65 18.73
N THR A 349 -5.78 -42.44 18.20
CA THR A 349 -5.62 -42.66 16.76
C THR A 349 -6.93 -43.26 16.27
N SER A 350 -7.82 -42.42 15.73
CA SER A 350 -9.05 -42.90 15.13
C SER A 350 -8.66 -43.74 13.92
N VAL A 351 -9.05 -45.02 13.94
CA VAL A 351 -8.85 -45.97 12.82
C VAL A 351 -9.55 -45.49 11.54
N ASN A 352 -10.46 -44.52 11.66
CA ASN A 352 -11.07 -43.84 10.54
C ASN A 352 -10.34 -42.51 10.29
N GLU A 353 -9.67 -42.40 9.14
CA GLU A 353 -9.20 -41.13 8.56
C GLU A 353 -10.36 -40.16 8.23
N TYR A 354 -11.61 -40.62 8.35
CA TYR A 354 -12.80 -39.88 8.00
C TYR A 354 -13.77 -39.83 9.19
N CYS A 355 -14.13 -38.61 9.61
CA CYS A 355 -15.22 -38.35 10.53
C CYS A 355 -16.55 -38.44 9.76
N GLU A 356 -17.52 -39.20 10.26
CA GLU A 356 -18.87 -39.21 9.70
C GLU A 356 -19.49 -37.81 9.76
N ALA A 357 -20.10 -37.35 8.66
CA ALA A 357 -20.70 -36.01 8.58
C ALA A 357 -21.70 -35.74 9.72
N GLY A 358 -22.41 -36.77 10.20
CA GLY A 358 -23.32 -36.66 11.35
C GLY A 358 -22.66 -36.17 12.64
N ASN A 359 -21.43 -36.61 12.95
CA ASN A 359 -20.70 -36.19 14.16
C ASN A 359 -20.16 -34.75 14.07
N VAL A 360 -19.98 -34.22 12.85
CA VAL A 360 -19.66 -32.79 12.62
C VAL A 360 -20.93 -31.94 12.69
N LEU A 361 -22.06 -32.48 12.23
CA LEU A 361 -23.35 -31.79 12.15
C LEU A 361 -24.09 -31.69 13.50
N ASP A 362 -23.81 -32.57 14.47
CA ASP A 362 -24.37 -32.47 15.84
C ASP A 362 -23.79 -31.29 16.65
N ASN A 363 -22.70 -30.68 16.17
CA ASN A 363 -22.09 -29.47 16.74
C ASN A 363 -22.36 -28.24 15.88
N SER A 364 -23.61 -28.04 15.47
CA SER A 364 -24.06 -26.93 14.63
C SER A 364 -23.50 -25.57 15.05
N GLY A 365 -23.41 -25.28 16.35
CA GLY A 365 -22.82 -24.03 16.87
C GLY A 365 -21.33 -23.83 16.60
N TYR A 366 -20.53 -24.91 16.53
CA TYR A 366 -19.12 -24.83 16.14
C TYR A 366 -18.96 -24.72 14.63
N LEU A 367 -19.79 -25.43 13.85
CA LEU A 367 -19.82 -25.28 12.40
C LEU A 367 -20.23 -23.85 12.01
N TYR A 368 -21.23 -23.26 12.67
CA TYR A 368 -21.60 -21.85 12.47
C TYR A 368 -20.45 -20.92 12.82
N LYS A 369 -19.72 -21.14 13.91
CA LYS A 369 -18.53 -20.33 14.24
C LYS A 369 -17.40 -20.51 13.24
N ILE A 370 -17.16 -21.72 12.74
CA ILE A 370 -16.17 -21.97 11.70
C ILE A 370 -16.60 -21.27 10.40
N LEU A 371 -17.87 -21.35 10.02
CA LEU A 371 -18.41 -20.65 8.86
C LEU A 371 -18.36 -19.13 9.05
N GLU A 372 -18.62 -18.61 10.26
CA GLU A 372 -18.46 -17.18 10.59
C GLU A 372 -17.00 -16.74 10.49
N GLU A 373 -16.05 -17.56 10.96
CA GLU A 373 -14.61 -17.29 10.85
C GLU A 373 -14.09 -17.44 9.42
N VAL A 374 -14.62 -18.40 8.64
CA VAL A 374 -14.35 -18.52 7.20
C VAL A 374 -14.89 -17.30 6.47
N ASP A 375 -16.13 -16.87 6.76
CA ASP A 375 -16.70 -15.64 6.21
C ASP A 375 -15.90 -14.40 6.62
N ARG A 376 -15.39 -14.35 7.86
CA ARG A 376 -14.49 -13.28 8.31
C ARG A 376 -13.17 -13.31 7.56
N ASN A 377 -12.58 -14.48 7.36
CA ASN A 377 -11.34 -14.66 6.61
C ASN A 377 -11.53 -14.32 5.13
N ASP A 378 -12.66 -14.68 4.52
CA ASP A 378 -12.99 -14.31 3.14
C ASP A 378 -13.18 -12.80 3.02
N LYS A 379 -13.84 -12.16 3.98
CA LYS A 379 -13.94 -10.69 4.06
C LYS A 379 -12.55 -10.05 4.24
N LEU A 380 -11.68 -10.63 5.07
CA LEU A 380 -10.32 -10.15 5.27
C LEU A 380 -9.47 -10.32 4.01
N ALA A 381 -9.55 -11.48 3.34
CA ALA A 381 -8.84 -11.75 2.10
C ALA A 381 -9.26 -10.80 0.99
N LYS A 382 -10.55 -10.47 0.89
CA LYS A 382 -11.06 -9.42 0.00
C LYS A 382 -10.45 -8.05 0.32
N LYS A 383 -10.42 -7.65 1.60
CA LYS A 383 -9.77 -6.39 2.03
C LYS A 383 -8.27 -6.34 1.72
N ILE A 384 -7.55 -7.42 1.99
CA ILE A 384 -6.10 -7.53 1.67
C ILE A 384 -5.89 -7.40 0.15
N LYS A 385 -6.75 -8.03 -0.66
CA LYS A 385 -6.68 -7.93 -2.12
C LYS A 385 -7.01 -6.51 -2.61
N GLU A 386 -7.98 -5.83 -2.01
CA GLU A 386 -8.28 -4.42 -2.29
C GLU A 386 -7.09 -3.50 -1.96
N GLU A 387 -6.44 -3.69 -0.81
CA GLU A 387 -5.22 -2.96 -0.42
C GLU A 387 -4.06 -3.24 -1.37
N SER A 388 -3.84 -4.51 -1.76
CA SER A 388 -2.81 -4.90 -2.73
C SER A 388 -3.05 -4.25 -4.10
N ASN A 389 -4.31 -4.23 -4.57
CA ASN A 389 -4.70 -3.57 -5.82
C ASN A 389 -4.54 -2.04 -5.73
N TYR A 390 -4.72 -1.44 -4.56
CA TYR A 390 -4.45 -0.02 -4.32
C TYR A 390 -2.95 0.29 -4.33
N ILE A 391 -2.11 -0.50 -3.65
CA ILE A 391 -0.65 -0.31 -3.63
C ILE A 391 -0.08 -0.46 -5.05
N THR A 392 -0.58 -1.43 -5.82
CA THR A 392 -0.19 -1.62 -7.21
C THR A 392 -0.60 -0.43 -8.07
N ALA A 393 -1.83 0.08 -7.91
CA ALA A 393 -2.29 1.32 -8.54
C ALA A 393 -1.40 2.52 -8.24
N LEU A 394 -1.05 2.73 -6.96
CA LEU A 394 -0.19 3.82 -6.51
C LEU A 394 1.23 3.70 -7.08
N SER A 395 1.74 2.48 -7.18
CA SER A 395 3.05 2.22 -7.79
C SER A 395 3.06 2.59 -9.28
N LEU A 396 1.96 2.30 -9.98
CA LEU A 396 1.77 2.66 -11.39
C LEU A 396 1.51 4.15 -11.60
N SER A 397 0.83 4.84 -10.67
CA SER A 397 0.60 6.29 -10.77
C SER A 397 1.89 7.10 -10.73
N ASN A 398 2.94 6.56 -10.11
CA ASN A 398 4.29 7.15 -10.12
C ASN A 398 5.04 6.94 -11.45
N ARG A 399 4.43 6.25 -12.43
CA ARG A 399 4.99 5.95 -13.75
C ARG A 399 4.08 6.48 -14.87
N PRO A 400 3.95 7.81 -15.01
CA PRO A 400 3.13 8.42 -16.06
C PRO A 400 3.60 8.01 -17.47
N ASP A 401 4.89 7.75 -17.65
CA ASP A 401 5.49 7.27 -18.90
C ASP A 401 4.92 5.92 -19.40
N ILE A 402 4.42 5.09 -18.48
CA ILE A 402 3.76 3.81 -18.80
C ILE A 402 2.27 4.05 -19.07
N LEU A 403 1.61 4.82 -18.19
CA LEU A 403 0.17 5.05 -18.28
C LEU A 403 -0.23 5.86 -19.52
N ASP A 404 0.58 6.84 -19.94
CA ASP A 404 0.35 7.62 -21.17
C ASP A 404 0.45 6.77 -22.46
N LYS A 405 1.15 5.63 -22.41
CA LYS A 405 1.23 4.68 -23.55
C LYS A 405 0.04 3.72 -23.59
N VAL A 406 -0.51 3.41 -22.42
CA VAL A 406 -1.57 2.41 -22.24
C VAL A 406 -2.96 3.06 -22.35
N ILE A 407 -3.12 4.30 -21.88
CA ILE A 407 -4.41 4.99 -21.83
C ILE A 407 -4.44 6.09 -22.89
N GLY A 408 -5.22 5.88 -23.93
CA GLY A 408 -5.50 6.85 -24.98
C GLY A 408 -6.73 7.69 -24.66
N TYR A 409 -6.66 8.99 -24.94
CA TYR A 409 -7.77 9.92 -24.79
C TYR A 409 -8.05 10.62 -26.11
N SER A 410 -9.34 10.76 -26.46
CA SER A 410 -9.77 11.67 -27.51
C SER A 410 -11.04 12.38 -27.09
N VAL A 411 -11.18 13.65 -27.49
CA VAL A 411 -12.38 14.44 -27.24
C VAL A 411 -12.88 14.96 -28.57
N VAL A 412 -14.13 14.62 -28.90
CA VAL A 412 -14.80 15.06 -30.12
C VAL A 412 -16.01 15.90 -29.75
N VAL A 413 -16.15 17.06 -30.38
CA VAL A 413 -17.25 17.99 -30.12
C VAL A 413 -18.33 17.82 -31.19
N TYR A 414 -19.55 17.59 -30.74
CA TYR A 414 -20.75 17.44 -31.56
C TYR A 414 -21.74 18.57 -31.31
N GLU A 415 -22.53 18.89 -32.32
CA GLU A 415 -23.56 19.92 -32.25
C GLU A 415 -24.95 19.34 -31.96
N LYS A 416 -25.14 18.05 -32.24
CA LYS A 416 -26.41 17.36 -32.14
C LYS A 416 -26.24 16.02 -31.45
N TYR A 417 -27.17 15.69 -30.58
CA TYR A 417 -27.18 14.42 -29.86
C TYR A 417 -27.33 13.23 -30.81
N GLU A 418 -28.13 13.37 -31.87
CA GLU A 418 -28.37 12.31 -32.86
C GLU A 418 -27.10 11.94 -33.65
N GLU A 419 -26.16 12.87 -33.80
CA GLU A 419 -24.88 12.61 -34.46
C GLU A 419 -23.97 11.74 -33.59
N VAL A 420 -24.03 11.94 -32.27
CA VAL A 420 -23.32 11.11 -31.30
C VAL A 420 -23.85 9.68 -31.34
N LEU A 421 -25.18 9.51 -31.40
CA LEU A 421 -25.81 8.18 -31.48
C LEU A 421 -25.41 7.41 -32.74
N LYS A 422 -25.18 8.10 -33.86
CA LYS A 422 -24.76 7.48 -35.12
C LYS A 422 -23.37 6.85 -35.08
N GLU A 423 -22.55 7.14 -34.06
CA GLU A 423 -21.27 6.45 -33.90
C GLU A 423 -21.43 4.96 -33.54
N GLY A 424 -22.60 4.53 -33.05
CA GLY A 424 -22.86 3.13 -32.71
C GLY A 424 -22.06 2.62 -31.50
N VAL A 425 -21.65 3.53 -30.61
CA VAL A 425 -20.85 3.23 -29.42
C VAL A 425 -21.70 3.38 -28.15
N GLU A 426 -21.46 2.55 -27.13
CA GLU A 426 -22.12 2.67 -25.83
C GLU A 426 -21.70 3.96 -25.11
N LEU A 427 -22.69 4.78 -24.72
CA LEU A 427 -22.49 6.11 -24.15
C LEU A 427 -22.87 6.14 -22.67
N THR A 428 -21.98 6.69 -21.85
CA THR A 428 -22.29 7.06 -20.47
C THR A 428 -22.72 8.52 -20.43
N LEU A 429 -24.00 8.75 -20.13
CA LEU A 429 -24.55 10.08 -19.94
C LEU A 429 -24.20 10.59 -18.54
N THR A 430 -23.85 11.87 -18.46
CA THR A 430 -23.42 12.57 -17.26
C THR A 430 -24.52 13.34 -16.57
N GLU A 431 -25.60 13.64 -17.28
CA GLU A 431 -26.74 14.42 -16.79
C GLU A 431 -28.07 13.70 -17.03
N ASN A 432 -29.15 14.27 -16.51
CA ASN A 432 -30.49 13.83 -16.86
C ASN A 432 -30.76 14.00 -18.36
N ILE A 433 -31.51 13.06 -18.94
CA ILE A 433 -31.80 13.02 -20.38
C ILE A 433 -32.36 14.35 -20.91
N ASN A 434 -33.18 15.05 -20.12
CA ASN A 434 -33.78 16.35 -20.47
C ASN A 434 -32.72 17.43 -20.75
N GLU A 435 -31.58 17.39 -20.07
CA GLU A 435 -30.50 18.37 -20.26
C GLU A 435 -29.76 18.19 -21.58
N TYR A 436 -29.91 17.04 -22.25
CA TYR A 436 -29.37 16.78 -23.58
C TYR A 436 -30.28 17.28 -24.71
N PHE A 437 -31.44 17.85 -24.42
CA PHE A 437 -32.36 18.37 -25.44
C PHE A 437 -32.57 19.88 -25.33
N VAL A 438 -31.75 20.57 -24.54
CA VAL A 438 -31.78 22.03 -24.44
C VAL A 438 -31.17 22.67 -25.70
N ASN A 439 -31.72 23.79 -26.13
CA ASN A 439 -31.20 24.52 -27.30
C ASN A 439 -29.78 25.07 -27.06
N ASN A 440 -28.97 25.13 -28.12
CA ASN A 440 -27.61 25.70 -28.12
C ASN A 440 -26.62 24.98 -27.19
N LEU A 441 -26.58 23.65 -27.25
CA LEU A 441 -25.59 22.82 -26.57
C LEU A 441 -24.50 22.35 -27.54
N PHE A 442 -23.30 22.20 -27.00
CA PHE A 442 -22.26 21.34 -27.56
C PHE A 442 -22.17 20.06 -26.73
N TYR A 443 -22.04 18.93 -27.40
CA TYR A 443 -21.86 17.63 -26.77
C TYR A 443 -20.41 17.21 -26.90
N PHE A 444 -19.72 17.11 -25.77
CA PHE A 444 -18.33 16.69 -25.70
C PHE A 444 -18.31 15.19 -25.47
N LEU A 445 -17.95 14.45 -26.51
CA LEU A 445 -17.73 13.02 -26.43
C LEU A 445 -16.28 12.75 -26.07
N ILE A 446 -16.04 12.33 -24.83
CA ILE A 446 -14.73 11.99 -24.30
C ILE A 446 -14.58 10.47 -24.37
N LYS A 447 -13.65 10.01 -25.21
CA LYS A 447 -13.33 8.59 -25.38
C LYS A 447 -12.04 8.26 -24.64
N ILE A 448 -12.10 7.24 -23.81
CA ILE A 448 -10.98 6.73 -23.02
C ILE A 448 -10.80 5.27 -23.42
N ASN A 449 -9.67 4.96 -24.06
CA ASN A 449 -9.38 3.62 -24.55
C ASN A 449 -8.10 3.10 -23.90
N VAL A 450 -8.11 1.84 -23.50
CA VAL A 450 -6.97 1.18 -22.87
C VAL A 450 -6.43 0.11 -23.82
N SER A 451 -5.18 0.27 -24.26
CA SER A 451 -4.50 -0.67 -25.14
C SER A 451 -3.44 -1.46 -24.38
N PHE A 452 -3.41 -2.78 -24.59
CA PHE A 452 -2.41 -3.67 -23.97
C PHE A 452 -1.51 -4.27 -25.06
N GLU A 453 -0.21 -3.98 -25.01
CA GLU A 453 0.77 -4.55 -25.97
C GLU A 453 1.14 -6.02 -25.67
N LYS A 454 0.93 -6.52 -24.43
CA LYS A 454 1.30 -7.89 -24.01
C LYS A 454 0.27 -8.54 -23.06
N GLN A 455 -0.18 -9.76 -23.40
CA GLN A 455 -1.23 -10.51 -22.68
C GLN A 455 -0.96 -10.81 -21.19
N LYS A 456 0.30 -10.86 -20.73
CA LYS A 456 0.60 -11.10 -19.30
C LYS A 456 0.51 -9.84 -18.44
N ILE A 457 0.68 -8.67 -19.04
CA ILE A 457 0.60 -7.37 -18.35
C ILE A 457 -0.86 -6.87 -18.32
N SER A 458 -1.69 -7.30 -19.29
CA SER A 458 -3.11 -6.94 -19.34
C SER A 458 -3.86 -7.38 -18.10
N ASP A 459 -3.64 -8.59 -17.58
CA ASP A 459 -4.42 -9.10 -16.45
C ASP A 459 -4.14 -8.33 -15.16
N VAL A 460 -2.88 -7.94 -14.94
CA VAL A 460 -2.48 -7.12 -13.78
C VAL A 460 -3.02 -5.70 -13.93
N LEU A 461 -2.91 -5.09 -15.11
CA LEU A 461 -3.41 -3.74 -15.34
C LEU A 461 -4.94 -3.67 -15.32
N LEU A 462 -5.65 -4.67 -15.86
CA LEU A 462 -7.11 -4.76 -15.82
C LEU A 462 -7.64 -4.88 -14.39
N GLN A 463 -6.95 -5.64 -13.52
CA GLN A 463 -7.30 -5.70 -12.10
C GLN A 463 -7.04 -4.37 -11.37
N VAL A 464 -5.99 -3.65 -11.75
CA VAL A 464 -5.68 -2.33 -11.19
C VAL A 464 -6.71 -1.28 -11.63
N LEU A 465 -7.27 -1.40 -12.83
CA LEU A 465 -8.23 -0.48 -13.43
C LEU A 465 -9.72 -0.79 -13.10
N LYS A 466 -9.98 -1.49 -12.00
CA LYS A 466 -11.32 -1.69 -11.42
C LYS A 466 -11.62 -0.68 -10.32
N ASP A 467 -12.91 -0.44 -10.09
CA ASP A 467 -13.44 0.45 -9.04
C ASP A 467 -12.82 1.85 -9.07
N LEU A 468 -12.85 2.45 -10.26
CA LEU A 468 -12.30 3.77 -10.52
C LEU A 468 -13.40 4.83 -10.55
N MET A 469 -12.99 6.08 -10.35
CA MET A 469 -13.82 7.24 -10.65
C MET A 469 -13.10 8.13 -11.64
N ILE A 470 -13.82 8.55 -12.68
CA ILE A 470 -13.31 9.46 -13.70
C ILE A 470 -13.91 10.83 -13.41
N HIS A 471 -13.05 11.79 -13.10
CA HIS A 471 -13.43 13.18 -12.96
C HIS A 471 -13.07 13.93 -14.23
N VAL A 472 -14.07 14.52 -14.88
CA VAL A 472 -13.91 15.40 -16.01
C VAL A 472 -14.19 16.82 -15.54
N THR A 473 -13.21 17.70 -15.62
CA THR A 473 -13.35 19.13 -15.32
C THR A 473 -13.10 19.93 -16.58
N MET A 474 -14.09 20.71 -17.00
CA MET A 474 -14.00 21.64 -18.12
C MET A 474 -13.69 23.05 -17.59
N LEU A 475 -12.60 23.63 -18.08
CA LEU A 475 -12.14 24.96 -17.71
C LEU A 475 -12.21 25.88 -18.94
N SER A 476 -12.59 27.14 -18.76
CA SER A 476 -12.36 28.19 -19.75
C SER A 476 -11.46 29.25 -19.12
N GLY A 477 -10.22 29.33 -19.60
CA GLY A 477 -9.16 30.03 -18.89
C GLY A 477 -8.94 29.40 -17.51
N GLN A 478 -8.98 30.22 -16.45
CA GLN A 478 -8.82 29.74 -15.07
C GLN A 478 -10.14 29.36 -14.38
N LYS A 479 -11.28 29.56 -15.04
CA LYS A 479 -12.61 29.34 -14.43
C LYS A 479 -13.12 27.94 -14.74
N VAL A 480 -13.54 27.23 -13.69
CA VAL A 480 -14.29 25.96 -13.84
C VAL A 480 -15.66 26.24 -14.41
N ILE A 481 -15.94 25.65 -15.57
CA ILE A 481 -17.25 25.73 -16.23
C ILE A 481 -18.15 24.60 -15.76
N LYS A 482 -17.62 23.37 -15.75
CA LYS A 482 -18.39 22.16 -15.42
C LYS A 482 -17.46 21.07 -14.88
N THR A 483 -17.92 20.35 -13.87
CA THR A 483 -17.22 19.18 -13.34
C THR A 483 -18.20 18.01 -13.27
N THR A 484 -17.82 16.86 -13.83
CA THR A 484 -18.59 15.63 -13.76
C THR A 484 -17.72 14.52 -13.19
N SER A 485 -18.32 13.66 -12.36
CA SER A 485 -17.68 12.48 -11.80
C SER A 485 -18.47 11.25 -12.17
N ILE A 486 -17.80 10.22 -12.68
CA ILE A 486 -18.44 8.99 -13.14
C ILE A 486 -17.74 7.81 -12.49
N LYS A 487 -18.52 6.92 -11.88
CA LYS A 487 -18.00 5.68 -11.30
C LYS A 487 -17.91 4.61 -12.39
N VAL A 488 -16.73 4.00 -12.52
CA VAL A 488 -16.49 2.86 -13.39
C VAL A 488 -16.52 1.61 -12.51
N LEU A 489 -17.59 0.83 -12.66
CA LEU A 489 -17.82 -0.38 -11.85
C LEU A 489 -17.04 -1.59 -12.36
N ASP A 490 -16.78 -1.66 -13.67
CA ASP A 490 -16.08 -2.76 -14.32
C ASP A 490 -14.65 -2.38 -14.74
N GLU A 491 -14.00 -3.23 -15.55
CA GLU A 491 -12.67 -2.98 -16.11
C GLU A 491 -12.71 -1.82 -17.11
N LEU A 492 -11.91 -0.78 -16.90
CA LEU A 492 -11.73 0.29 -17.88
C LEU A 492 -11.08 -0.28 -19.15
N LYS A 493 -11.88 -0.55 -20.19
CA LYS A 493 -11.43 -0.98 -21.53
C LYS A 493 -11.62 0.13 -22.55
N ASN A 494 -12.88 0.39 -22.92
CA ASN A 494 -13.27 1.53 -23.76
C ASN A 494 -14.44 2.22 -23.05
N PHE A 495 -14.30 3.50 -22.76
CA PHE A 495 -15.29 4.24 -22.00
C PHE A 495 -15.57 5.57 -22.69
N ASN A 496 -16.85 5.80 -23.04
CA ASN A 496 -17.28 6.97 -23.80
C ASN A 496 -18.24 7.79 -22.97
N ILE A 497 -17.82 9.01 -22.65
CA ILE A 497 -18.53 9.91 -21.75
C ILE A 497 -19.08 11.05 -22.57
N LEU A 498 -20.38 11.32 -22.47
CA LEU A 498 -21.01 12.43 -23.16
C LEU A 498 -21.38 13.56 -22.21
N VAL A 499 -20.69 14.68 -22.30
CA VAL A 499 -20.95 15.87 -21.46
C VAL A 499 -21.64 16.95 -22.30
N PRO A 500 -22.88 17.36 -21.97
CA PRO A 500 -23.55 18.49 -22.62
C PRO A 500 -23.10 19.80 -21.96
N LEU A 501 -22.79 20.80 -22.77
CA LEU A 501 -22.40 22.14 -22.31
C LEU A 501 -23.03 23.24 -23.16
N SER A 502 -23.56 24.29 -22.51
CA SER A 502 -24.15 25.42 -23.22
C SER A 502 -23.10 26.22 -23.99
N SER A 503 -23.38 26.47 -25.27
CA SER A 503 -22.52 27.27 -26.15
C SER A 503 -22.33 28.71 -25.65
N ARG A 504 -23.23 29.21 -24.80
CA ARG A 504 -23.17 30.57 -24.23
C ARG A 504 -22.01 30.77 -23.25
N ILE A 505 -21.54 29.68 -22.64
CA ILE A 505 -20.50 29.71 -21.61
C ILE A 505 -19.09 29.59 -22.22
N ILE A 506 -19.01 29.20 -23.50
CA ILE A 506 -17.75 28.98 -24.21
C ILE A 506 -17.31 30.29 -24.88
N ASN A 507 -16.15 30.81 -24.46
CA ASN A 507 -15.60 32.05 -25.02
C ASN A 507 -14.67 31.78 -26.20
N SER A 508 -13.60 31.00 -26.02
CA SER A 508 -12.61 30.72 -27.09
C SER A 508 -11.94 29.36 -26.92
N THR A 509 -11.42 29.06 -25.74
CA THR A 509 -10.76 27.77 -25.43
C THR A 509 -11.43 27.05 -24.27
N VAL A 510 -11.51 25.73 -24.36
CA VAL A 510 -11.95 24.86 -23.25
C VAL A 510 -10.89 23.83 -22.97
N ASP A 511 -10.33 23.84 -21.77
CA ASP A 511 -9.43 22.80 -21.30
C ASP A 511 -10.24 21.71 -20.59
N VAL A 512 -10.20 20.50 -21.14
CA VAL A 512 -10.81 19.31 -20.54
C VAL A 512 -9.74 18.58 -19.74
N ASN A 513 -9.82 18.68 -18.42
CA ASN A 513 -8.96 17.96 -17.48
C ASN A 513 -9.65 16.68 -17.03
N ILE A 514 -9.10 15.54 -17.44
CA ILE A 514 -9.60 14.20 -17.14
C ILE A 514 -8.68 13.60 -16.09
N LYS A 515 -9.23 13.25 -14.92
CA LYS A 515 -8.51 12.58 -13.83
C LYS A 515 -9.14 11.23 -13.56
N ILE A 516 -8.34 10.18 -13.67
CA ILE A 516 -8.71 8.85 -13.21
C ILE A 516 -8.25 8.75 -11.76
N VAL A 517 -9.19 8.57 -10.83
CA VAL A 517 -8.92 8.44 -9.41
C VAL A 517 -9.34 7.07 -8.90
N LYS A 518 -8.65 6.61 -7.87
CA LYS A 518 -8.93 5.36 -7.17
C LYS A 518 -9.17 5.64 -5.70
N ARG A 519 -10.14 4.93 -5.12
CA ARG A 519 -10.47 5.06 -3.70
C ARG A 519 -9.31 4.53 -2.85
N ILE A 520 -9.00 5.21 -1.76
CA ILE A 520 -8.07 4.72 -0.74
C ILE A 520 -8.82 3.74 0.16
N PRO A 521 -8.45 2.45 0.20
CA PRO A 521 -9.06 1.49 1.13
C PRO A 521 -8.71 1.86 2.57
N GLY A 522 -9.69 1.79 3.48
CA GLY A 522 -9.46 1.97 4.92
C GLY A 522 -9.22 3.41 5.40
N ALA A 523 -9.46 4.44 4.57
CA ALA A 523 -9.39 5.83 5.03
C ALA A 523 -10.38 6.11 6.19
N PHE A 524 -9.89 6.77 7.25
CA PHE A 524 -10.51 7.02 8.56
C PHE A 524 -12.01 7.40 8.53
N ALA A 525 -12.76 6.91 9.53
CA ALA A 525 -14.20 7.10 9.78
C ALA A 525 -15.11 6.77 8.59
N GLU A 526 -16.24 6.09 8.82
CA GLU A 526 -17.17 5.64 7.75
C GLU A 526 -17.69 6.78 6.84
N GLU A 527 -17.47 8.04 7.24
CA GLU A 527 -17.95 9.25 6.58
C GLU A 527 -16.95 9.90 5.61
N GLN A 528 -15.65 9.54 5.62
CA GLN A 528 -14.62 10.20 4.80
C GLN A 528 -14.01 9.27 3.75
N VAL A 529 -14.51 9.37 2.51
CA VAL A 529 -13.94 8.66 1.37
C VAL A 529 -12.81 9.49 0.75
N LEU A 530 -11.57 9.05 0.93
CA LEU A 530 -10.40 9.65 0.28
C LEU A 530 -10.10 8.99 -1.07
N TRP A 531 -9.63 9.80 -2.03
CA TRP A 531 -9.31 9.39 -3.39
C TRP A 531 -7.87 9.77 -3.74
N THR A 532 -7.18 8.92 -4.50
CA THR A 532 -5.85 9.19 -5.04
C THR A 532 -5.94 9.31 -6.56
N ILE A 533 -5.27 10.30 -7.14
CA ILE A 533 -5.15 10.46 -8.59
C ILE A 533 -4.18 9.41 -9.12
N MET A 534 -4.67 8.51 -9.98
CA MET A 534 -3.81 7.54 -10.66
C MET A 534 -3.18 8.12 -11.91
N HIS A 535 -3.98 8.85 -12.69
CA HIS A 535 -3.56 9.41 -13.95
C HIS A 535 -4.37 10.66 -14.28
N GLN A 536 -3.75 11.61 -14.95
CA GLN A 536 -4.39 12.86 -15.35
C GLN A 536 -3.97 13.22 -16.77
N LYS A 537 -4.94 13.70 -17.56
CA LYS A 537 -4.71 14.22 -18.90
C LYS A 537 -5.46 15.53 -19.07
N GLN A 538 -4.75 16.54 -19.56
CA GLN A 538 -5.35 17.81 -19.97
C GLN A 538 -5.38 17.86 -21.50
N ILE A 539 -6.55 18.12 -22.06
CA ILE A 539 -6.77 18.28 -23.50
C ILE A 539 -7.36 19.68 -23.73
N SER A 540 -6.64 20.51 -24.48
CA SER A 540 -7.07 21.86 -24.83
C SER A 540 -7.83 21.85 -26.15
N LEU A 541 -9.09 22.26 -26.10
CA LEU A 541 -9.93 22.46 -27.28
C LEU A 541 -9.94 23.94 -27.65
N ASN A 542 -9.42 24.23 -28.83
CA ASN A 542 -9.37 25.58 -29.39
C ASN A 542 -10.63 25.92 -30.18
N SER A 543 -10.71 27.18 -30.61
CA SER A 543 -11.87 27.80 -31.25
C SER A 543 -12.41 27.03 -32.47
N GLU A 544 -11.58 26.33 -33.25
CA GLU A 544 -12.01 25.53 -34.40
C GLU A 544 -12.97 24.38 -34.01
N HIS A 545 -12.84 23.84 -32.80
CA HIS A 545 -13.71 22.78 -32.29
C HIS A 545 -15.14 23.26 -32.02
N PHE A 546 -15.35 24.58 -31.90
CA PHE A 546 -16.66 25.20 -31.60
C PHE A 546 -17.32 25.92 -32.78
N ILE A 547 -16.80 25.78 -34.00
CA ILE A 547 -17.49 26.18 -35.24
C ILE A 547 -18.85 25.46 -35.31
N LYS A 548 -19.93 26.22 -35.51
CA LYS A 548 -21.30 25.74 -35.71
C LYS A 548 -21.58 25.50 -37.19
N SER A 549 -22.14 24.34 -37.49
CA SER A 549 -22.58 23.94 -38.81
C SER A 549 -23.89 24.62 -39.17
N LYS A 550 -23.97 25.22 -40.38
CA LYS A 550 -25.23 25.71 -40.95
C LYS A 550 -26.04 24.52 -41.48
N VAL A 551 -26.47 23.62 -40.60
CA VAL A 551 -27.30 22.50 -41.05
C VAL A 551 -28.73 23.00 -41.21
N ILE A 552 -29.23 22.99 -42.45
CA ILE A 552 -30.65 23.08 -42.76
C ILE A 552 -31.35 21.96 -41.97
N THR A 553 -32.11 22.34 -40.94
CA THR A 553 -32.95 21.43 -40.15
C THR A 553 -34.08 20.89 -41.01
N LYS A 554 -33.78 19.91 -41.86
CA LYS A 554 -34.81 19.03 -42.41
C LYS A 554 -34.83 17.75 -41.56
N ASN A 555 -35.94 17.60 -40.84
CA ASN A 555 -36.38 16.41 -40.11
C ASN A 555 -35.67 16.12 -38.77
N ILE A 556 -35.79 17.05 -37.83
CA ILE A 556 -35.77 16.68 -36.40
C ILE A 556 -37.24 16.66 -35.96
N ILE A 557 -37.79 15.48 -35.67
CA ILE A 557 -39.11 15.35 -35.05
C ILE A 557 -38.90 15.63 -33.57
N PHE A 558 -39.09 16.88 -33.16
CA PHE A 558 -39.25 17.19 -31.75
C PHE A 558 -40.61 16.63 -31.31
N LEU A 559 -40.65 15.74 -30.30
CA LEU A 559 -41.92 15.25 -29.73
C LEU A 559 -42.76 16.39 -29.12
N LYS A 560 -42.14 17.55 -28.86
CA LYS A 560 -42.79 18.81 -28.53
C LYS A 560 -41.91 19.97 -29.04
N GLU A 561 -42.46 20.87 -29.85
CA GLU A 561 -41.72 22.07 -30.25
C GLU A 561 -41.41 22.92 -29.01
N PRO A 562 -40.18 23.47 -28.88
CA PRO A 562 -39.86 24.34 -27.77
C PRO A 562 -40.71 25.61 -27.81
N GLU A 563 -41.33 25.96 -26.69
CA GLU A 563 -42.11 27.20 -26.57
C GLU A 563 -41.19 28.40 -26.78
N TYR A 564 -41.56 29.29 -27.71
CA TYR A 564 -40.88 30.58 -27.87
C TYR A 564 -40.91 31.33 -26.54
N SER A 565 -39.85 32.07 -26.21
CA SER A 565 -39.87 32.96 -25.05
C SER A 565 -41.02 33.97 -25.22
N VAL A 566 -41.53 34.52 -24.11
CA VAL A 566 -42.59 35.54 -24.18
C VAL A 566 -42.11 36.75 -24.98
N GLU A 567 -40.84 37.13 -24.85
CA GLU A 567 -40.23 38.19 -25.64
C GLU A 567 -40.16 37.86 -27.13
N ASP A 568 -39.75 36.65 -27.51
CA ASP A 568 -39.70 36.21 -28.92
C ASP A 568 -41.10 36.12 -29.51
N THR A 569 -42.08 35.66 -28.72
CA THR A 569 -43.49 35.60 -29.13
C THR A 569 -44.05 37.00 -29.35
N ILE A 570 -43.80 37.93 -28.42
CA ILE A 570 -44.19 39.34 -28.55
C ILE A 570 -43.52 39.96 -29.77
N HIS A 571 -42.23 39.73 -29.98
CA HIS A 571 -41.50 40.25 -31.14
C HIS A 571 -42.04 39.66 -32.45
N HIS A 572 -42.27 38.35 -32.51
CA HIS A 572 -42.74 37.67 -33.72
C HIS A 572 -44.18 38.08 -34.06
N VAL A 573 -45.04 38.24 -33.05
CA VAL A 573 -46.40 38.77 -33.22
C VAL A 573 -46.36 40.24 -33.66
N SER A 574 -45.52 41.06 -33.03
CA SER A 574 -45.37 42.49 -33.35
C SER A 574 -44.79 42.71 -34.74
N TYR A 575 -43.78 41.95 -35.14
CA TYR A 575 -43.21 41.98 -36.49
C TYR A 575 -44.26 41.56 -37.53
N ASN A 576 -44.95 40.43 -37.31
CA ASN A 576 -45.91 39.94 -38.29
C ASN A 576 -47.11 40.88 -38.48
N HIS A 577 -47.65 41.45 -37.40
CA HIS A 577 -48.81 42.33 -37.48
C HIS A 577 -48.42 43.76 -37.88
N ASN A 578 -47.31 44.29 -37.38
CA ASN A 578 -47.03 45.72 -37.46
C ASN A 578 -45.85 46.09 -38.37
N LYS A 579 -45.19 45.13 -39.07
CA LYS A 579 -44.05 45.41 -39.99
C LYS A 579 -44.35 46.44 -41.08
N HIS A 580 -45.61 46.59 -41.44
CA HIS A 580 -46.05 47.54 -42.45
C HIS A 580 -46.25 48.96 -41.87
N LEU A 581 -46.36 49.10 -40.55
CA LEU A 581 -46.58 50.37 -39.83
C LEU A 581 -45.29 50.92 -39.21
N PHE A 582 -44.37 50.04 -38.79
CA PHE A 582 -43.12 50.43 -38.15
C PHE A 582 -41.92 49.80 -38.86
N LYS A 583 -40.81 50.54 -38.94
CA LYS A 583 -39.53 50.01 -39.41
C LYS A 583 -38.85 49.26 -38.26
N PHE A 584 -39.04 47.94 -38.22
CA PHE A 584 -38.32 47.08 -37.29
C PHE A 584 -36.83 47.09 -37.66
N THR A 585 -36.01 47.58 -36.73
CA THR A 585 -34.55 47.63 -36.93
C THR A 585 -33.95 46.59 -36.00
N ASP A 586 -33.31 45.58 -36.57
CA ASP A 586 -32.64 44.55 -35.80
C ASP A 586 -31.40 45.15 -35.13
N ILE A 587 -31.45 45.27 -33.81
CA ILE A 587 -30.39 45.86 -32.98
C ILE A 587 -29.10 45.02 -33.08
N SER A 588 -29.19 43.76 -33.50
CA SER A 588 -28.02 42.90 -33.75
C SER A 588 -27.20 43.34 -34.98
N ASN A 589 -27.81 44.04 -35.95
CA ASN A 589 -27.15 44.56 -37.15
C ASN A 589 -26.57 45.98 -36.99
N LEU A 590 -26.83 46.66 -35.86
CA LEU A 590 -26.43 48.06 -35.62
C LEU A 590 -25.12 48.23 -34.85
N ARG A 591 -24.38 47.14 -34.56
CA ARG A 591 -23.04 47.24 -34.00
C ARG A 591 -22.02 47.11 -35.12
N GLN A 592 -21.49 48.23 -35.62
CA GLN A 592 -20.14 48.20 -36.20
C GLN A 592 -19.21 47.79 -35.05
N LEU A 593 -18.89 46.51 -35.02
CA LEU A 593 -18.01 45.92 -34.03
C LEU A 593 -16.57 46.09 -34.50
N ASP A 594 -15.64 46.22 -33.57
CA ASP A 594 -14.21 46.21 -33.88
C ASP A 594 -13.82 44.85 -34.48
N GLU A 595 -13.82 44.78 -35.82
CA GLU A 595 -13.37 43.61 -36.58
C GLU A 595 -11.84 43.58 -36.62
N TRP A 596 -11.23 42.46 -36.22
CA TRP A 596 -9.78 42.26 -36.30
C TRP A 596 -9.44 41.30 -37.42
N SER A 597 -8.49 41.65 -38.27
CA SER A 597 -8.04 40.80 -39.37
C SER A 597 -6.66 40.21 -39.12
N PHE A 598 -6.56 38.90 -39.29
CA PHE A 598 -5.35 38.12 -39.29
C PHE A 598 -5.07 37.63 -40.69
N TYR A 599 -3.80 37.60 -41.06
CA TYR A 599 -3.41 37.20 -42.39
C TYR A 599 -2.44 36.00 -42.28
N MET A 600 -2.52 35.10 -43.25
CA MET A 600 -1.63 33.96 -43.39
C MET A 600 -1.25 33.80 -44.86
N LYS A 601 0.03 33.64 -45.17
CA LYS A 601 0.44 33.32 -46.53
C LYS A 601 -0.04 31.91 -46.92
N LEU A 602 -0.39 31.70 -48.19
CA LEU A 602 -0.72 30.38 -48.73
C LEU A 602 0.43 29.89 -49.61
N PRO A 603 0.79 28.59 -49.54
CA PRO A 603 1.74 27.99 -50.46
C PRO A 603 1.13 27.87 -51.86
N LYS A 604 1.94 27.66 -52.91
CA LYS A 604 1.42 27.57 -54.30
C LYS A 604 0.40 26.44 -54.50
N ASN A 605 0.47 25.37 -53.71
CA ASN A 605 -0.40 24.19 -53.78
C ASN A 605 -1.53 24.19 -52.73
N TYR A 606 -1.87 25.35 -52.14
CA TYR A 606 -2.89 25.44 -51.09
C TYR A 606 -4.26 24.85 -51.50
N GLU A 607 -4.61 24.91 -52.78
CA GLU A 607 -5.86 24.34 -53.32
C GLU A 607 -5.94 22.82 -53.15
N GLU A 608 -4.81 22.12 -53.27
CA GLU A 608 -4.72 20.69 -52.99
C GLU A 608 -4.70 20.41 -51.48
N ALA A 609 -4.03 21.26 -50.70
CA ALA A 609 -3.98 21.12 -49.25
C ALA A 609 -5.37 21.27 -48.61
N PHE A 610 -6.20 22.19 -49.09
CA PHE A 610 -7.60 22.35 -48.64
C PHE A 610 -8.50 21.16 -48.97
N LYS A 611 -8.12 20.33 -49.96
CA LYS A 611 -8.82 19.08 -50.32
C LYS A 611 -8.42 17.88 -49.46
N ASN A 612 -7.52 18.04 -48.48
CA ASN A 612 -7.06 16.94 -47.63
C ASN A 612 -8.14 16.45 -46.66
N GLU A 613 -8.98 15.53 -47.12
CA GLU A 613 -10.07 14.94 -46.35
C GLU A 613 -9.60 14.30 -45.03
N THR A 614 -8.41 13.68 -45.05
CA THR A 614 -7.84 12.99 -43.88
C THR A 614 -7.61 13.94 -42.72
N PHE A 615 -7.14 15.16 -42.99
CA PHE A 615 -6.90 16.17 -41.96
C PHE A 615 -8.19 16.54 -41.21
N TYR A 616 -9.28 16.78 -41.94
CA TYR A 616 -10.57 17.12 -41.33
C TYR A 616 -11.19 15.95 -40.56
N LYS A 617 -11.15 14.74 -41.14
CA LYS A 617 -11.70 13.52 -40.50
C LYS A 617 -10.97 13.14 -39.21
N GLN A 618 -9.68 13.48 -39.08
CA GLN A 618 -8.91 13.24 -37.86
C GLN A 618 -9.21 14.25 -36.75
N LYS A 619 -9.55 15.50 -37.09
CA LYS A 619 -9.73 16.60 -36.14
C LYS A 619 -11.19 16.86 -35.73
N PHE A 620 -12.18 16.53 -36.56
CA PHE A 620 -13.58 16.89 -36.33
C PHE A 620 -14.56 15.72 -36.49
N SER A 621 -15.79 15.93 -36.02
CA SER A 621 -16.90 15.03 -36.32
C SER A 621 -17.15 14.95 -37.83
N TYR A 622 -17.71 13.83 -38.30
CA TYR A 622 -17.91 13.59 -39.73
C TYR A 622 -18.67 14.73 -40.44
N ASN A 623 -19.82 15.15 -39.91
CA ASN A 623 -20.63 16.19 -40.54
C ASN A 623 -19.90 17.54 -40.61
N LYS A 624 -19.24 17.93 -39.52
CA LYS A 624 -18.45 19.16 -39.46
C LYS A 624 -17.24 19.11 -40.37
N ALA A 625 -16.53 17.98 -40.40
CA ALA A 625 -15.43 17.73 -41.32
C ALA A 625 -15.87 17.84 -42.79
N THR A 626 -16.99 17.20 -43.15
CA THR A 626 -17.55 17.26 -44.49
C THR A 626 -17.99 18.68 -44.86
N GLN A 627 -18.64 19.41 -43.97
CA GLN A 627 -19.05 20.79 -44.25
C GLN A 627 -17.83 21.71 -44.40
N LEU A 628 -16.87 21.68 -43.46
CA LEU A 628 -15.66 22.50 -43.55
C LEU A 628 -14.88 22.18 -44.83
N LEU A 629 -14.77 20.90 -45.19
CA LEU A 629 -14.16 20.47 -46.44
C LEU A 629 -14.93 21.03 -47.64
N GLN A 630 -16.26 20.90 -47.69
CA GLN A 630 -17.09 21.40 -48.80
C GLN A 630 -16.98 22.92 -48.97
N GLU A 631 -17.06 23.69 -47.88
CA GLU A 631 -16.96 25.15 -47.95
C GLU A 631 -15.55 25.57 -48.38
N ASN A 632 -14.51 24.98 -47.77
CA ASN A 632 -13.10 25.30 -48.09
C ASN A 632 -12.64 24.78 -49.46
N THR A 633 -13.37 23.84 -50.08
CA THR A 633 -13.08 23.32 -51.43
C THR A 633 -14.00 23.89 -52.52
N SER A 634 -14.95 24.76 -52.16
CA SER A 634 -15.81 25.43 -53.14
C SER A 634 -14.96 26.23 -54.13
N GLU A 635 -15.24 26.08 -55.43
CA GLU A 635 -14.45 26.77 -56.46
C GLU A 635 -14.47 28.29 -56.29
N GLU A 636 -15.59 28.85 -55.85
CA GLU A 636 -15.75 30.28 -55.61
C GLU A 636 -14.83 30.79 -54.49
N PHE A 637 -14.65 30.00 -53.41
CA PHE A 637 -13.74 30.34 -52.34
C PHE A 637 -12.27 30.15 -52.74
N ILE A 638 -11.94 29.02 -53.38
CA ILE A 638 -10.57 28.75 -53.84
C ILE A 638 -10.10 29.84 -54.82
N LYS A 639 -10.98 30.31 -55.70
CA LYS A 639 -10.68 31.41 -56.65
C LYS A 639 -10.71 32.80 -55.99
N GLY A 640 -11.01 32.91 -54.70
CA GLY A 640 -11.10 34.18 -53.96
C GLY A 640 -12.29 35.07 -54.37
N LEU A 641 -13.31 34.50 -55.02
CA LEU A 641 -14.49 35.24 -55.48
C LEU A 641 -15.50 35.47 -54.35
N ASN A 642 -15.54 34.56 -53.38
CA ASN A 642 -16.44 34.64 -52.22
C ASN A 642 -15.68 34.46 -50.91
N ASN A 643 -16.19 35.10 -49.86
CA ASN A 643 -15.75 34.83 -48.49
C ASN A 643 -16.62 33.74 -47.85
N ILE A 644 -16.02 32.99 -46.93
CA ILE A 644 -16.76 32.08 -46.08
C ILE A 644 -16.97 32.74 -44.72
N SER A 645 -18.13 32.54 -44.11
CA SER A 645 -18.36 32.98 -42.74
C SER A 645 -19.02 31.90 -41.89
N PHE A 646 -18.37 31.64 -40.76
CA PHE A 646 -18.78 30.64 -39.78
C PHE A 646 -19.10 31.32 -38.44
N GLU A 647 -19.94 30.67 -37.65
CA GLU A 647 -20.14 31.04 -36.25
C GLU A 647 -19.27 30.14 -35.37
N THR A 648 -18.47 30.72 -34.49
CA THR A 648 -17.71 30.02 -33.46
C THR A 648 -18.22 30.46 -32.10
N GLY A 649 -18.98 29.60 -31.42
CA GLY A 649 -19.70 29.97 -30.20
C GLY A 649 -20.72 31.09 -30.45
N ASN A 650 -20.43 32.30 -29.95
CA ASN A 650 -21.23 33.52 -30.15
C ASN A 650 -20.55 34.56 -31.06
N ASN A 651 -19.39 34.24 -31.65
CA ASN A 651 -18.63 35.15 -32.52
C ASN A 651 -18.74 34.69 -33.99
N LYS A 652 -18.86 35.65 -34.90
CA LYS A 652 -18.81 35.39 -36.35
C LYS A 652 -17.39 35.60 -36.85
N VAL A 653 -16.88 34.63 -37.60
CA VAL A 653 -15.56 34.68 -38.23
C VAL A 653 -15.73 34.66 -39.73
N LYS A 654 -15.07 35.59 -40.42
CA LYS A 654 -15.07 35.72 -41.88
C LYS A 654 -13.71 35.37 -42.44
N ILE A 655 -13.67 34.55 -43.48
CA ILE A 655 -12.45 34.02 -44.09
C ILE A 655 -12.48 34.34 -45.58
N GLU A 656 -11.39 34.90 -46.09
CA GLU A 656 -11.29 35.43 -47.45
C GLU A 656 -9.89 35.17 -48.02
N VAL A 657 -9.81 34.64 -49.24
CA VAL A 657 -8.53 34.51 -49.95
C VAL A 657 -8.28 35.81 -50.72
N ILE A 658 -7.17 36.48 -50.42
CA ILE A 658 -6.76 37.73 -51.05
C ILE A 658 -5.56 37.49 -51.95
N ASN A 659 -5.66 37.99 -53.17
CA ASN A 659 -4.54 38.08 -54.10
C ASN A 659 -4.06 39.53 -54.19
N ASP A 660 -3.00 39.86 -53.45
CA ASP A 660 -2.48 41.24 -53.35
C ASP A 660 -1.31 41.54 -54.30
N GLY A 661 -0.93 40.59 -55.15
CA GLY A 661 0.06 40.76 -56.22
C GLY A 661 1.53 40.93 -55.79
N PHE A 662 1.82 41.22 -54.52
CA PHE A 662 3.18 41.42 -54.01
C PHE A 662 3.76 40.20 -53.30
N LEU A 663 2.89 39.39 -52.69
CA LEU A 663 3.20 38.11 -52.05
C LEU A 663 2.17 37.11 -52.63
N SER A 664 2.53 35.86 -52.87
CA SER A 664 1.55 34.84 -53.31
C SER A 664 0.29 34.84 -52.44
N THR A 665 -0.84 34.36 -52.98
CA THR A 665 -2.16 34.24 -52.33
C THR A 665 -2.10 34.18 -50.80
N SER A 666 -2.87 35.02 -50.11
CA SER A 666 -2.96 35.03 -48.65
C SER A 666 -4.38 34.76 -48.18
N LEU A 667 -4.51 34.17 -46.99
CA LEU A 667 -5.78 33.94 -46.31
C LEU A 667 -5.97 35.01 -45.24
N LYS A 668 -7.01 35.82 -45.38
CA LYS A 668 -7.46 36.79 -44.39
C LYS A 668 -8.57 36.17 -43.54
N ILE A 669 -8.40 36.21 -42.23
CA ILE A 669 -9.36 35.72 -41.23
C ILE A 669 -9.73 36.90 -40.33
N THR A 670 -11.01 37.25 -40.32
CA THR A 670 -11.53 38.40 -39.57
C THR A 670 -12.47 37.94 -38.47
N SER A 671 -12.19 38.32 -37.22
CA SER A 671 -12.98 38.00 -36.03
C SER A 671 -13.03 39.20 -35.10
N LYS A 672 -14.15 39.39 -34.39
CA LYS A 672 -14.20 40.34 -33.29
C LYS A 672 -13.31 39.92 -32.12
N ASP A 673 -13.24 38.61 -31.86
CA ASP A 673 -12.39 38.05 -30.82
C ASP A 673 -11.02 37.69 -31.41
N MET A 674 -9.99 38.37 -30.90
CA MET A 674 -8.59 38.23 -31.32
C MET A 674 -8.08 36.79 -31.13
N LYS A 675 -8.49 36.10 -30.06
CA LYS A 675 -8.05 34.74 -29.75
C LYS A 675 -8.68 33.73 -30.71
N ILE A 676 -9.97 33.88 -31.00
CA ILE A 676 -10.67 33.05 -32.00
C ILE A 676 -10.06 33.24 -33.40
N GLY A 677 -9.76 34.48 -33.78
CA GLY A 677 -9.13 34.77 -35.07
C GLY A 677 -7.73 34.15 -35.20
N LEU A 678 -6.94 34.17 -34.13
CA LEU A 678 -5.62 33.55 -34.09
C LEU A 678 -5.70 32.01 -34.13
N ASP A 679 -6.60 31.41 -33.36
CA ASP A 679 -6.78 29.95 -33.35
C ASP A 679 -7.18 29.43 -34.74
N LEU A 680 -8.11 30.14 -35.41
CA LEU A 680 -8.51 29.80 -36.78
C LEU A 680 -7.36 30.02 -37.78
N ARG A 681 -6.56 31.08 -37.64
CA ARG A 681 -5.33 31.26 -38.42
C ARG A 681 -4.40 30.05 -38.29
N ASN A 682 -4.16 29.59 -37.06
CA ASN A 682 -3.31 28.43 -36.81
C ASN A 682 -3.92 27.15 -37.40
N PHE A 683 -5.23 26.95 -37.28
CA PHE A 683 -5.94 25.83 -37.90
C PHE A 683 -5.72 25.76 -39.42
N TYR A 684 -5.91 26.88 -40.12
CA TYR A 684 -5.65 26.91 -41.57
C TYR A 684 -4.17 26.79 -41.90
N SER A 685 -3.27 27.23 -41.01
CA SER A 685 -1.82 27.06 -41.17
C SER A 685 -1.41 25.60 -41.09
N ASP A 686 -1.91 24.88 -40.09
CA ASP A 686 -1.70 23.43 -39.94
C ASP A 686 -2.19 22.67 -41.17
N LEU A 687 -3.34 23.06 -41.73
CA LEU A 687 -3.93 22.45 -42.91
C LEU A 687 -3.07 22.66 -44.17
N THR A 688 -2.60 23.89 -44.41
CA THR A 688 -1.88 24.26 -45.64
C THR A 688 -0.42 23.86 -45.62
N TYR A 689 0.21 23.92 -44.45
CA TYR A 689 1.63 23.64 -44.26
C TYR A 689 1.90 22.26 -43.65
N ASN A 690 0.84 21.49 -43.34
CA ASN A 690 0.88 20.09 -42.91
C ASN A 690 1.89 19.85 -41.77
N ASN A 691 1.77 20.63 -40.69
CA ASN A 691 2.61 20.60 -39.48
C ASN A 691 4.10 20.37 -39.76
N PHE A 692 4.83 21.37 -40.31
CA PHE A 692 6.29 21.61 -40.21
C PHE A 692 7.27 20.41 -40.02
N LYS A 693 6.96 19.21 -40.51
CA LYS A 693 7.75 18.00 -40.23
C LYS A 693 9.06 17.96 -40.99
N GLU A 694 9.23 18.82 -42.00
CA GLU A 694 10.37 18.75 -42.93
C GLU A 694 11.31 19.97 -42.87
N TYR A 695 11.03 20.99 -42.06
CA TYR A 695 11.95 22.12 -41.90
C TYR A 695 12.96 21.84 -40.78
N ARG A 696 14.24 21.79 -41.16
CA ARG A 696 15.37 21.79 -40.20
C ARG A 696 15.67 23.24 -39.79
N PRO A 697 16.02 23.50 -38.51
CA PRO A 697 16.48 24.81 -38.07
C PRO A 697 17.60 25.35 -39.00
N GLY A 698 17.49 26.60 -39.45
CA GLY A 698 18.46 27.24 -40.36
C GLY A 698 18.12 27.17 -41.85
N LYS A 699 16.94 26.65 -42.23
CA LYS A 699 16.36 26.75 -43.59
C LYS A 699 15.26 27.82 -43.69
N GLU A 700 15.06 28.64 -42.67
CA GLU A 700 14.05 29.71 -42.69
C GLU A 700 14.45 30.79 -43.72
N PHE A 701 13.63 30.96 -44.76
CA PHE A 701 13.89 32.00 -45.78
C PHE A 701 13.29 33.34 -45.32
N VAL A 702 14.06 34.15 -44.60
CA VAL A 702 13.72 35.55 -44.34
C VAL A 702 14.13 36.38 -45.56
N ARG A 703 13.15 36.86 -46.32
CA ARG A 703 13.40 37.72 -47.50
C ARG A 703 13.99 39.05 -47.03
N TYR A 704 15.10 39.53 -47.60
CA TYR A 704 15.73 40.82 -47.21
C TYR A 704 14.76 42.01 -47.23
N THR A 705 13.71 41.95 -48.06
CA THR A 705 12.63 42.94 -48.12
C THR A 705 11.84 43.08 -46.81
N LEU A 706 11.79 42.03 -45.96
CA LEU A 706 11.14 42.10 -44.63
C LEU A 706 11.82 43.11 -43.72
N TYR A 707 13.15 43.25 -43.77
CA TYR A 707 13.87 44.20 -42.93
C TYR A 707 13.45 45.64 -43.22
N THR A 708 13.34 46.00 -44.50
CA THR A 708 12.87 47.33 -44.92
C THR A 708 11.41 47.56 -44.54
N THR A 709 10.55 46.55 -44.68
CA THR A 709 9.14 46.64 -44.26
C THR A 709 9.02 46.82 -42.75
N VAL A 710 9.80 46.09 -41.94
CA VAL A 710 9.83 46.22 -40.47
C VAL A 710 10.37 47.59 -40.05
N GLU A 711 11.43 48.08 -40.69
CA GLU A 711 12.00 49.40 -40.39
C GLU A 711 11.03 50.55 -40.73
N ASN A 712 10.35 50.47 -41.88
CA ASN A 712 9.32 51.43 -42.27
C ASN A 712 8.11 51.37 -41.32
N PHE A 713 7.76 50.16 -40.87
CA PHE A 713 6.70 49.97 -39.89
C PHE A 713 7.05 50.59 -38.53
N GLN A 714 8.28 50.40 -38.05
CA GLN A 714 8.79 51.04 -36.83
C GLN A 714 8.76 52.57 -36.94
N LYS A 715 9.12 53.14 -38.09
CA LYS A 715 9.01 54.58 -38.36
C LYS A 715 7.55 55.05 -38.30
N ALA A 716 6.62 54.32 -38.92
CA ALA A 716 5.19 54.66 -38.94
C ALA A 716 4.51 54.54 -37.56
N VAL A 717 4.89 53.54 -36.74
CA VAL A 717 4.44 53.40 -35.35
C VAL A 717 4.99 54.55 -34.50
N LYS A 718 6.29 54.84 -34.62
CA LYS A 718 6.92 55.95 -33.89
C LYS A 718 6.27 57.28 -34.24
N GLN A 719 5.99 57.53 -35.53
CA GLN A 719 5.27 58.70 -36.02
C GLN A 719 3.86 58.79 -35.44
N SER A 720 3.13 57.68 -35.38
CA SER A 720 1.77 57.62 -34.82
C SER A 720 1.73 57.86 -33.30
N ILE A 721 2.77 57.46 -32.57
CA ILE A 721 2.93 57.76 -31.14
C ILE A 721 3.22 59.25 -30.93
N THR A 722 4.02 59.87 -31.80
CA THR A 722 4.35 61.31 -31.71
C THR A 722 3.27 62.27 -32.19
N GLU A 723 2.43 61.89 -33.16
CA GLU A 723 1.41 62.77 -33.78
C GLU A 723 0.05 62.78 -33.04
N GLY A 724 -0.13 61.97 -31.99
CA GLY A 724 -1.37 61.88 -31.23
C GLY A 724 -2.36 60.83 -31.79
N PHE A 725 -2.94 60.05 -30.88
CA PHE A 725 -3.66 58.81 -31.18
C PHE A 725 -4.99 59.04 -31.91
N LYS A 726 -5.09 58.60 -33.17
CA LYS A 726 -6.37 58.22 -33.79
C LYS A 726 -6.43 56.70 -33.93
N ASN A 727 -7.39 56.06 -33.25
CA ASN A 727 -7.55 54.59 -33.23
C ASN A 727 -7.61 53.96 -34.63
N GLU A 728 -8.17 54.67 -35.62
CA GLU A 728 -8.25 54.20 -37.01
C GLU A 728 -6.87 54.03 -37.68
N ARG A 729 -5.91 54.93 -37.43
CA ARG A 729 -4.54 54.82 -37.98
C ARG A 729 -3.78 53.65 -37.38
N LEU A 730 -3.95 53.41 -36.07
CA LEU A 730 -3.31 52.28 -35.38
C LEU A 730 -3.85 50.95 -35.90
N LYS A 731 -5.16 50.84 -36.12
CA LYS A 731 -5.78 49.63 -36.68
C LYS A 731 -5.25 49.31 -38.07
N VAL A 732 -5.20 50.31 -38.96
CA VAL A 732 -4.64 50.17 -40.31
C VAL A 732 -3.16 49.76 -40.25
N LEU A 733 -2.38 50.33 -39.34
CA LEU A 733 -0.99 49.94 -39.12
C LEU A 733 -0.90 48.49 -38.61
N LEU A 734 -1.69 48.09 -37.61
CA LEU A 734 -1.68 46.71 -37.10
C LEU A 734 -2.07 45.69 -38.17
N GLU A 735 -3.02 46.01 -39.04
CA GLU A 735 -3.37 45.17 -40.20
C GLU A 735 -2.22 45.09 -41.22
N GLN A 736 -1.55 46.21 -41.52
CA GLN A 736 -0.36 46.22 -42.39
C GLN A 736 0.80 45.42 -41.78
N PHE A 737 1.01 45.50 -40.47
CA PHE A 737 2.01 44.68 -39.78
C PHE A 737 1.70 43.20 -39.87
N GLN A 738 0.46 42.82 -39.61
CA GLN A 738 0.03 41.43 -39.69
C GLN A 738 0.18 40.90 -41.12
N ARG A 739 -0.26 41.66 -42.12
CA ARG A 739 -0.20 41.27 -43.53
C ARG A 739 1.22 41.24 -44.10
N ASP A 740 2.01 42.27 -43.84
CA ASP A 740 3.27 42.50 -44.57
C ASP A 740 4.49 41.94 -43.82
N VAL A 741 4.38 41.73 -42.50
CA VAL A 741 5.44 41.18 -41.64
C VAL A 741 5.08 39.79 -41.12
N PHE A 742 3.99 39.64 -40.36
CA PHE A 742 3.66 38.35 -39.74
C PHE A 742 3.29 37.23 -40.75
N CYS A 743 2.70 37.54 -41.91
CA CYS A 743 2.48 36.54 -42.96
C CYS A 743 3.75 36.09 -43.66
N ALA A 744 4.76 36.95 -43.70
CA ALA A 744 5.96 36.75 -44.50
C ALA A 744 7.06 36.02 -43.70
N LEU A 745 6.91 35.93 -42.38
CA LEU A 745 7.69 35.06 -41.51
C LEU A 745 7.11 33.63 -41.54
N PRO A 746 7.95 32.58 -41.60
CA PRO A 746 7.49 31.24 -41.21
C PRO A 746 7.05 31.31 -39.73
N LEU A 747 5.87 30.78 -39.42
CA LEU A 747 5.34 30.71 -38.04
C LEU A 747 6.12 29.72 -37.20
#